data_AF-A0A0A2VUY0-F1
#
_entry.id   AF-A0A0A2VUY0-F1
#
_cell.length_a   1.000
_cell.length_b   1.000
_cell.length_c   1.000
_cell.angle_alpha   90.00
_cell.angle_beta   90.00
_cell.angle_gamma   90.00
#
_symmetry.space_group_name_H-M   'P 1'
#
loop_
_entity.id
_entity.type
_entity.pdbx_description
1 polymer ?
#
loop_
_entity_poly.entity_id
_entity_poly.type
_entity_poly.pdbx_seq_one_letter_code
_entity_poly.pdbx_strand_id
1 'polypeptide(L)'
;MEYFLGIDIGTSRVKAVLFDSNFHAVASAAENTSPTLSPQGYAEQDMEQLWQSVVRTLREVADSPALQQGKLKAIGLAGQGEGVWLSDKNGEPVGPGILWSDTRSRTLMDELLQSPGLDKALFDETGSQLQPCNTSLQLCWLKRNQPERLAAADYIFFAKDWIRFRLTQVAALELTDTSASLLNQSSGEISDFALQALGIDDLKTRFPPLLRPDAQAGSLSEAAARLCGLPPATPVAAGALDVCSAALGCGAIHDGDIYTILGTTCCTGVVCHGRETVSSGTRFVTHTEQGSFINLFPMQAGTPNIDWLQQHISLTPDLVALEKEIAAIPPGSGGVFWQPYLNGERAPFYSPTARAGFFGVDQHTSRATLQRAVFEGLAYAIVDSLTGYASEGDLYLTGGGAASATWLQIIADCTGRTVIASHFNELSARGAALLAARSVGALERYPTLEQTRYLPQPQAHAAYRALFPVFRLLREQLQPIIDLAHDAEVIVTSYDDITEEVIHSCPKLKVIACTRANPVNIDVQAARARNITVLYTPGRNADAAAELTLGLMLGLMRHIPQSHAALKRGAFTRESQSEQQTQSGLRKDVVWDVSPESPYEVFKGGELRNKTLGLIGYGNIGRRVARIARAFGMNILVVDPFVAAEDIDEPGLHKTTLEALFRESDIVSLHLSSGPHSDGLVSAPLLQSMKPGAKLINTSRASVVVEADLIDALRHGPLGGAALDVYHQEPLWRDHPFISELDNVIITPHIAGATRESIQKHTAMIAADLQRFVAGEPLLYAWR
;
A
#
# COMPACT_ATOMS: atom_id res chain seq x y z
N MET A 1 -51.48 18.95 1.39
CA MET A 1 -50.07 19.18 0.98
C MET A 1 -49.70 18.20 -0.11
N GLU A 2 -48.73 18.56 -0.94
CA GLU A 2 -48.16 17.68 -1.96
C GLU A 2 -46.94 16.96 -1.39
N TYR A 3 -46.77 15.69 -1.74
CA TYR A 3 -45.69 14.84 -1.23
C TYR A 3 -44.98 14.08 -2.35
N PHE A 4 -43.72 13.75 -2.11
CA PHE A 4 -42.88 12.90 -2.96
C PHE A 4 -42.37 11.72 -2.16
N LEU A 5 -42.34 10.53 -2.76
CA LEU A 5 -41.90 9.32 -2.09
C LEU A 5 -40.56 8.87 -2.65
N GLY A 6 -39.55 8.75 -1.80
CA GLY A 6 -38.26 8.15 -2.14
C GLY A 6 -38.17 6.74 -1.58
N ILE A 7 -37.84 5.76 -2.42
CA ILE A 7 -37.59 4.37 -2.03
C ILE A 7 -36.10 4.10 -2.17
N ASP A 8 -35.45 3.61 -1.12
CA ASP A 8 -34.03 3.23 -1.12
C ASP A 8 -33.90 1.72 -0.91
N ILE A 9 -33.44 1.02 -1.95
CA ILE A 9 -33.33 -0.44 -2.01
C ILE A 9 -31.90 -0.84 -1.66
N GLY A 10 -31.57 -0.76 -0.37
CA GLY A 10 -30.28 -1.17 0.15
C GLY A 10 -30.13 -2.69 0.26
N THR A 11 -28.88 -3.15 0.38
CA THR A 11 -28.56 -4.59 0.48
C THR A 11 -29.11 -5.24 1.76
N SER A 12 -29.02 -4.55 2.90
CA SER A 12 -29.45 -5.07 4.22
C SER A 12 -30.78 -4.48 4.72
N ARG A 13 -31.28 -3.43 4.08
CA ARG A 13 -32.49 -2.73 4.51
C ARG A 13 -33.10 -1.96 3.33
N VAL A 14 -34.40 -2.11 3.15
CA VAL A 14 -35.23 -1.28 2.26
C VAL A 14 -35.86 -0.18 3.08
N LYS A 15 -35.94 1.03 2.54
CA LYS A 15 -36.54 2.18 3.20
C LYS A 15 -37.44 2.93 2.24
N ALA A 16 -38.57 3.44 2.73
CA ALA A 16 -39.40 4.39 2.00
C ALA A 16 -39.61 5.63 2.86
N VAL A 17 -39.39 6.81 2.28
CA VAL A 17 -39.48 8.08 2.99
C VAL A 17 -40.38 9.03 2.20
N LEU A 18 -41.41 9.53 2.87
CA LEU A 18 -42.32 10.54 2.35
C LEU A 18 -41.77 11.93 2.67
N PHE A 19 -41.68 12.77 1.65
CA PHE A 19 -41.14 14.12 1.72
C PHE A 19 -42.21 15.15 1.38
N ASP A 20 -42.24 16.26 2.11
CA ASP A 20 -43.02 17.44 1.75
C ASP A 20 -42.43 18.16 0.52
N SER A 21 -43.07 19.25 0.08
CA SER A 21 -42.61 20.05 -1.06
C SER A 21 -41.28 20.80 -0.83
N ASN A 22 -40.78 20.85 0.41
CA ASN A 22 -39.46 21.37 0.75
C ASN A 22 -38.42 20.26 0.95
N PHE A 23 -38.82 19.00 0.72
CA PHE A 23 -38.01 17.81 0.91
C PHE A 23 -37.57 17.59 2.36
N HIS A 24 -38.42 17.97 3.31
CA HIS A 24 -38.35 17.49 4.69
C HIS A 24 -39.09 16.15 4.80
N ALA A 25 -38.47 15.17 5.47
CA ALA A 25 -39.11 13.89 5.72
C ALA A 25 -40.27 14.04 6.72
N VAL A 26 -41.45 13.57 6.34
CA VAL A 26 -42.68 13.64 7.15
C VAL A 26 -43.18 12.27 7.62
N ALA A 27 -42.79 11.20 6.93
CA ALA A 27 -43.03 9.82 7.33
C ALA A 27 -41.95 8.92 6.74
N SER A 28 -41.62 7.83 7.40
CA SER A 28 -40.68 6.83 6.89
C SER A 28 -41.01 5.45 7.42
N ALA A 29 -40.78 4.44 6.61
CA ALA A 29 -40.84 3.04 7.00
C ALA A 29 -39.58 2.32 6.52
N ALA A 30 -39.23 1.21 7.14
CA ALA A 30 -38.15 0.37 6.67
C ALA A 30 -38.26 -1.08 7.11
N GLU A 31 -37.71 -1.96 6.29
CA GLU A 31 -37.59 -3.38 6.59
C GLU A 31 -36.18 -3.90 6.33
N ASN A 32 -35.69 -4.76 7.23
CA ASN A 32 -34.42 -5.45 7.03
C ASN A 32 -34.58 -6.52 5.95
N THR A 33 -33.57 -6.63 5.11
CA THR A 33 -33.42 -7.70 4.11
C THR A 33 -32.24 -8.58 4.49
N SER A 34 -32.40 -9.89 4.28
CA SER A 34 -31.37 -10.87 4.61
C SER A 34 -30.85 -11.52 3.33
N PRO A 35 -29.77 -10.99 2.73
CA PRO A 35 -29.13 -11.67 1.61
C PRO A 35 -28.54 -13.01 2.06
N THR A 36 -28.55 -13.98 1.15
CA THR A 36 -27.91 -15.28 1.33
C THR A 36 -26.44 -15.15 0.94
N LEU A 37 -25.55 -15.34 1.90
CA LEU A 37 -24.11 -15.32 1.70
C LEU A 37 -23.55 -16.74 1.83
N SER A 38 -22.70 -17.16 0.90
CA SER A 38 -22.02 -18.47 0.95
C SER A 38 -20.53 -18.32 1.25
N PRO A 39 -19.90 -19.33 1.88
CA PRO A 39 -18.45 -19.37 2.10
C PRO A 39 -17.61 -19.31 0.82
N GLN A 40 -18.19 -19.61 -0.35
CA GLN A 40 -17.55 -19.52 -1.66
C GLN A 40 -17.61 -18.11 -2.26
N GLY A 41 -18.14 -17.13 -1.52
CA GLY A 41 -18.25 -15.73 -1.95
C GLY A 41 -19.49 -15.45 -2.81
N TYR A 42 -20.49 -16.33 -2.80
CA TYR A 42 -21.75 -16.07 -3.48
C TYR A 42 -22.61 -15.18 -2.58
N ALA A 43 -23.21 -14.14 -3.15
CA ALA A 43 -24.09 -13.20 -2.47
C ALA A 43 -25.35 -12.99 -3.31
N GLU A 44 -26.47 -13.52 -2.82
CA GLU A 44 -27.75 -13.54 -3.54
C GLU A 44 -28.88 -13.01 -2.67
N GLN A 45 -29.92 -12.47 -3.31
CA GLN A 45 -31.12 -12.00 -2.63
C GLN A 45 -32.37 -12.60 -3.26
N ASP A 46 -33.28 -13.09 -2.42
CA ASP A 46 -34.59 -13.54 -2.87
C ASP A 46 -35.40 -12.34 -3.36
N MET A 47 -35.67 -12.33 -4.66
CA MET A 47 -36.35 -11.22 -5.33
C MET A 47 -37.78 -11.07 -4.83
N GLU A 48 -38.52 -12.17 -4.67
CA GLU A 48 -39.92 -12.09 -4.24
C GLU A 48 -40.02 -11.67 -2.77
N GLN A 49 -39.12 -12.14 -1.90
CA GLN A 49 -39.03 -11.64 -0.53
C GLN A 49 -38.75 -10.14 -0.50
N LEU A 50 -37.83 -9.64 -1.34
CA LEU A 50 -37.53 -8.22 -1.46
C LEU A 50 -38.78 -7.43 -1.90
N TRP A 51 -39.51 -7.90 -2.90
CA TRP A 51 -40.76 -7.27 -3.34
C TRP A 51 -41.77 -7.17 -2.21
N GLN A 52 -41.97 -8.25 -1.44
CA GLN A 52 -42.88 -8.23 -0.30
C GLN A 52 -42.43 -7.24 0.78
N SER A 53 -41.12 -7.09 1.01
CA SER A 53 -40.59 -6.07 1.92
C SER A 53 -40.85 -4.65 1.42
N VAL A 54 -40.68 -4.38 0.12
CA VAL A 54 -41.04 -3.09 -0.48
C VAL A 54 -42.53 -2.81 -0.28
N VAL A 55 -43.41 -3.77 -0.60
CA VAL A 55 -44.87 -3.60 -0.45
C VAL A 55 -45.27 -3.28 0.99
N ARG A 56 -44.71 -3.98 1.99
CA ARG A 56 -45.00 -3.71 3.41
C ARG A 56 -44.51 -2.32 3.83
N THR A 57 -43.30 -1.95 3.42
CA THR A 57 -42.72 -0.62 3.69
C THR A 57 -43.59 0.49 3.08
N LEU A 58 -44.07 0.31 1.84
CA LEU A 58 -44.93 1.28 1.17
C LEU A 58 -46.30 1.38 1.83
N ARG A 59 -46.87 0.26 2.32
CA ARG A 59 -48.15 0.27 3.04
C ARG A 59 -48.06 1.05 4.35
N GLU A 60 -46.98 0.88 5.10
CA GLU A 60 -46.77 1.65 6.33
C GLU A 60 -46.66 3.16 6.06
N VAL A 61 -45.97 3.58 4.99
CA VAL A 61 -45.96 4.99 4.57
C VAL A 61 -47.33 5.44 4.08
N ALA A 62 -48.07 4.59 3.38
CA ALA A 62 -49.41 4.89 2.90
C ALA A 62 -50.41 5.15 4.04
N ASP A 63 -50.29 4.41 5.14
CA ASP A 63 -51.12 4.56 6.34
C ASP A 63 -50.75 5.78 7.19
N SER A 64 -49.68 6.51 6.85
CA SER A 64 -49.27 7.70 7.58
C SER A 64 -50.34 8.81 7.52
N PRO A 65 -50.61 9.52 8.63
CA PRO A 65 -51.58 10.63 8.65
C PRO A 65 -51.27 11.71 7.62
N ALA A 66 -49.97 11.94 7.34
CA ALA A 66 -49.51 12.91 6.36
C ALA A 66 -50.05 12.57 4.96
N LEU A 67 -49.90 11.32 4.51
CA LEU A 67 -50.35 10.94 3.17
C LEU A 67 -51.87 10.79 3.08
N GLN A 68 -52.53 10.28 4.13
CA GLN A 68 -54.00 10.16 4.18
C GLN A 68 -54.72 11.52 4.02
N GLN A 69 -54.06 12.62 4.40
CA GLN A 69 -54.59 13.98 4.30
C GLN A 69 -53.98 14.80 3.14
N GLY A 70 -53.13 14.20 2.32
CA GLY A 70 -52.47 14.89 1.21
C GLY A 70 -52.44 14.11 -0.09
N LYS A 71 -51.55 14.53 -0.98
CA LYS A 71 -51.48 14.02 -2.34
C LYS A 71 -50.06 13.58 -2.68
N LEU A 72 -49.87 12.30 -2.98
CA LEU A 72 -48.63 11.80 -3.55
C LEU A 72 -48.54 12.24 -5.01
N LYS A 73 -47.44 12.91 -5.37
CA LYS A 73 -47.21 13.46 -6.71
C LYS A 73 -46.37 12.57 -7.59
N ALA A 74 -45.33 11.96 -7.04
CA ALA A 74 -44.46 11.05 -7.75
C ALA A 74 -43.69 10.15 -6.77
N ILE A 75 -43.20 9.03 -7.30
CA ILE A 75 -42.34 8.07 -6.61
C ILE A 75 -40.99 8.03 -7.32
N GLY A 76 -39.90 7.99 -6.56
CA GLY A 76 -38.56 7.78 -7.08
C GLY A 76 -37.88 6.62 -6.37
N LEU A 77 -36.89 6.02 -7.05
CA LEU A 77 -36.17 4.86 -6.54
C LEU A 77 -34.66 5.12 -6.53
N ALA A 78 -34.02 4.69 -5.47
CA ALA A 78 -32.59 4.46 -5.40
C ALA A 78 -32.37 2.99 -5.05
N GLY A 79 -31.23 2.42 -5.45
CA GLY A 79 -30.92 1.06 -5.05
C GLY A 79 -29.45 0.75 -5.13
N GLN A 80 -29.07 -0.31 -4.42
CA GLN A 80 -27.76 -0.93 -4.52
C GLN A 80 -27.39 -1.14 -6.00
N GLY A 81 -26.16 -0.76 -6.34
CA GLY A 81 -25.66 -0.84 -7.71
C GLY A 81 -25.16 -2.20 -8.13
N GLU A 82 -24.86 -2.32 -9.42
CA GLU A 82 -24.30 -3.54 -10.02
C GLU A 82 -25.18 -4.78 -9.73
N GLY A 83 -24.65 -5.98 -9.98
CA GLY A 83 -25.42 -7.21 -9.81
C GLY A 83 -26.27 -7.57 -11.04
N VAL A 84 -26.99 -8.68 -10.96
CA VAL A 84 -27.84 -9.18 -12.05
C VAL A 84 -29.19 -9.63 -11.52
N TRP A 85 -30.26 -8.96 -11.98
CA TRP A 85 -31.64 -9.23 -11.58
C TRP A 85 -32.44 -9.63 -12.81
N LEU A 86 -32.78 -10.91 -12.92
CA LEU A 86 -33.42 -11.48 -14.09
C LEU A 86 -34.90 -11.72 -13.83
N SER A 87 -35.76 -11.31 -14.77
CA SER A 87 -37.20 -11.62 -14.72
C SER A 87 -37.74 -12.06 -16.07
N ASP A 88 -38.89 -12.73 -16.03
CA ASP A 88 -39.73 -12.93 -17.21
C ASP A 88 -40.45 -11.63 -17.62
N LYS A 89 -41.22 -11.69 -18.71
CA LYS A 89 -42.00 -10.57 -19.25
C LYS A 89 -43.08 -10.03 -18.31
N ASN A 90 -43.48 -10.78 -17.29
CA ASN A 90 -44.49 -10.38 -16.29
C ASN A 90 -43.84 -9.82 -15.02
N GLY A 91 -42.50 -9.86 -14.93
CA GLY A 91 -41.74 -9.42 -13.77
C GLY A 91 -41.49 -10.52 -12.74
N GLU A 92 -41.85 -11.77 -13.04
CA GLU A 92 -41.58 -12.90 -12.15
C GLU A 92 -40.07 -13.24 -12.16
N PRO A 93 -39.43 -13.43 -10.98
CA PRO A 93 -38.01 -13.75 -10.91
C PRO A 93 -37.67 -15.08 -11.60
N VAL A 94 -36.58 -15.11 -12.38
CA VAL A 94 -36.03 -16.36 -12.93
C VAL A 94 -34.82 -16.85 -12.11
N GLY A 95 -34.96 -16.77 -10.79
CA GLY A 95 -33.93 -17.07 -9.80
C GLY A 95 -33.57 -15.86 -8.93
N PRO A 96 -32.69 -16.01 -7.93
CA PRO A 96 -32.38 -14.95 -6.96
C PRO A 96 -31.49 -13.85 -7.56
N GLY A 97 -31.70 -12.59 -7.17
CA GLY A 97 -30.87 -11.48 -7.62
C GLY A 97 -29.42 -11.67 -7.17
N ILE A 98 -28.48 -11.54 -8.10
CA ILE A 98 -27.04 -11.59 -7.78
C ILE A 98 -26.60 -10.20 -7.35
N LEU A 99 -25.92 -10.10 -6.22
CA LEU A 99 -25.55 -8.83 -5.60
C LEU A 99 -24.18 -8.33 -6.07
N TRP A 100 -23.90 -7.05 -5.82
CA TRP A 100 -22.58 -6.44 -6.04
C TRP A 100 -21.48 -7.02 -5.15
N SER A 101 -21.83 -7.59 -4.00
CA SER A 101 -20.85 -8.20 -3.10
C SER A 101 -20.46 -9.63 -3.53
N ASP A 102 -21.05 -10.13 -4.61
CA ASP A 102 -20.81 -11.48 -5.12
C ASP A 102 -19.47 -11.57 -5.86
N THR A 103 -18.70 -12.62 -5.56
CA THR A 103 -17.37 -12.84 -6.16
C THR A 103 -17.29 -14.10 -7.02
N ARG A 104 -18.41 -14.71 -7.42
CA ARG A 104 -18.43 -15.97 -8.20
C ARG A 104 -17.68 -15.87 -9.53
N SER A 105 -17.60 -14.66 -10.08
CA SER A 105 -16.91 -14.38 -11.33
C SER A 105 -15.40 -14.13 -11.18
N ARG A 106 -14.80 -14.34 -9.99
CA ARG A 106 -13.37 -14.08 -9.76
C ARG A 106 -12.47 -14.88 -10.71
N THR A 107 -12.66 -16.18 -10.82
CA THR A 107 -11.84 -17.01 -11.73
C THR A 107 -12.00 -16.60 -13.19
N LEU A 108 -13.19 -16.15 -13.59
CA LEU A 108 -13.44 -15.62 -14.93
C LEU A 108 -12.74 -14.27 -15.14
N MET A 109 -12.72 -13.41 -14.13
CA MET A 109 -11.94 -12.17 -14.14
C MET A 109 -10.46 -12.48 -14.36
N ASP A 110 -9.90 -13.40 -13.58
CA ASP A 110 -8.48 -13.79 -13.66
C ASP A 110 -8.13 -14.34 -15.06
N GLU A 111 -9.03 -15.12 -15.67
CA GLU A 111 -8.90 -15.61 -17.05
C GLU A 111 -8.89 -14.45 -18.07
N LEU A 112 -9.85 -13.53 -17.97
CA LEU A 112 -9.95 -12.40 -18.91
C LEU A 112 -8.79 -11.42 -18.77
N LEU A 113 -8.27 -11.21 -17.56
CA LEU A 113 -7.10 -10.37 -17.30
C LEU A 113 -5.80 -10.91 -17.93
N GLN A 114 -5.77 -12.18 -18.36
CA GLN A 114 -4.64 -12.70 -19.17
C GLN A 114 -4.59 -12.08 -20.57
N SER A 115 -5.68 -11.47 -21.05
CA SER A 115 -5.74 -10.78 -22.35
C SER A 115 -5.13 -9.37 -22.24
N PRO A 116 -3.95 -9.11 -22.85
CA PRO A 116 -3.27 -7.83 -22.66
C PRO A 116 -4.10 -6.65 -23.15
N GLY A 117 -4.28 -5.64 -22.30
CA GLY A 117 -4.97 -4.39 -22.63
C GLY A 117 -6.50 -4.43 -22.56
N LEU A 118 -7.12 -5.60 -22.32
CA LEU A 118 -8.58 -5.72 -22.24
C LEU A 118 -9.16 -4.86 -21.10
N ASP A 119 -8.60 -4.95 -19.91
CA ASP A 119 -9.07 -4.20 -18.73
C ASP A 119 -9.01 -2.68 -18.96
N LYS A 120 -7.89 -2.21 -19.52
CA LYS A 120 -7.74 -0.80 -19.90
C LYS A 120 -8.78 -0.38 -20.94
N ALA A 121 -9.03 -1.20 -21.96
CA ALA A 121 -10.01 -0.88 -22.99
C ALA A 121 -11.44 -0.84 -22.42
N LEU A 122 -11.78 -1.75 -21.50
CA LEU A 122 -13.06 -1.74 -20.80
C LEU A 122 -13.19 -0.52 -19.89
N PHE A 123 -12.12 -0.11 -19.20
CA PHE A 123 -12.10 1.11 -18.41
C PHE A 123 -12.28 2.36 -19.29
N ASP A 124 -11.52 2.46 -20.39
CA ASP A 124 -11.58 3.60 -21.32
C ASP A 124 -12.97 3.72 -21.99
N GLU A 125 -13.72 2.61 -22.08
CA GLU A 125 -15.09 2.57 -22.60
C GLU A 125 -16.14 2.88 -21.51
N THR A 126 -16.07 2.17 -20.38
CA THR A 126 -17.15 2.08 -19.38
C THR A 126 -16.89 2.87 -18.10
N GLY A 127 -15.65 3.28 -17.84
CA GLY A 127 -15.25 3.95 -16.60
C GLY A 127 -14.98 3.03 -15.41
N SER A 128 -15.04 1.71 -15.62
CA SER A 128 -14.72 0.71 -14.59
C SER A 128 -13.73 -0.33 -15.10
N GLN A 129 -12.80 -0.70 -14.23
CA GLN A 129 -11.97 -1.89 -14.40
C GLN A 129 -12.81 -3.14 -14.16
N LEU A 130 -12.33 -4.28 -14.66
CA LEU A 130 -12.90 -5.59 -14.40
C LEU A 130 -12.86 -5.90 -12.90
N GLN A 131 -14.04 -6.14 -12.36
CA GLN A 131 -14.26 -6.56 -10.98
C GLN A 131 -15.24 -7.73 -10.96
N PRO A 132 -15.13 -8.67 -9.98
CA PRO A 132 -16.03 -9.82 -9.90
C PRO A 132 -17.51 -9.44 -9.81
N CYS A 133 -17.78 -8.23 -9.31
CA CYS A 133 -19.10 -7.67 -9.10
C CYS A 133 -19.73 -7.02 -10.34
N ASN A 134 -18.96 -6.75 -11.41
CA ASN A 134 -19.52 -6.06 -12.56
C ASN A 134 -20.67 -6.87 -13.16
N THR A 135 -21.80 -6.22 -13.43
CA THR A 135 -22.96 -6.82 -14.09
C THR A 135 -22.55 -7.49 -15.40
N SER A 136 -21.68 -6.84 -16.19
CA SER A 136 -21.16 -7.39 -17.44
C SER A 136 -20.41 -8.71 -17.24
N LEU A 137 -19.59 -8.81 -16.20
CA LEU A 137 -18.83 -10.01 -15.88
C LEU A 137 -19.70 -11.12 -15.28
N GLN A 138 -20.68 -10.77 -14.42
CA GLN A 138 -21.65 -11.72 -13.87
C GLN A 138 -22.56 -12.31 -14.97
N LEU A 139 -22.93 -11.52 -15.99
CA LEU A 139 -23.65 -12.02 -17.17
C LEU A 139 -22.79 -13.00 -17.97
N CYS A 140 -21.50 -12.71 -18.17
CA CYS A 140 -20.57 -13.64 -18.82
C CYS A 140 -20.46 -14.96 -18.04
N TRP A 141 -20.38 -14.88 -16.71
CA TRP A 141 -20.38 -16.06 -15.85
C TRP A 141 -21.67 -16.86 -15.97
N LEU A 142 -22.84 -16.20 -15.92
CA LEU A 142 -24.15 -16.85 -16.08
C LEU A 142 -24.28 -17.52 -17.45
N LYS A 143 -23.76 -16.90 -18.52
CA LYS A 143 -23.77 -17.50 -19.87
C LYS A 143 -22.99 -18.80 -19.93
N ARG A 144 -21.85 -18.87 -19.24
CA ARG A 144 -21.00 -20.07 -19.19
C ARG A 144 -21.55 -21.16 -18.25
N ASN A 145 -22.13 -20.77 -17.11
CA ASN A 145 -22.42 -21.69 -16.00
C ASN A 145 -23.92 -21.96 -15.77
N GLN A 146 -24.80 -21.04 -16.16
CA GLN A 146 -26.25 -21.15 -16.00
C GLN A 146 -27.01 -20.63 -17.25
N PRO A 147 -26.73 -21.16 -18.46
CA PRO A 147 -27.34 -20.67 -19.70
C PRO A 147 -28.86 -20.82 -19.72
N GLU A 148 -29.41 -21.86 -19.08
CA GLU A 148 -30.86 -22.07 -18.97
C GLU A 148 -31.56 -20.93 -18.22
N ARG A 149 -30.89 -20.40 -17.20
CA ARG A 149 -31.40 -19.28 -16.39
C ARG A 149 -31.50 -17.99 -17.21
N LEU A 150 -30.47 -17.70 -18.01
CA LEU A 150 -30.50 -16.57 -18.94
C LEU A 150 -31.52 -16.78 -20.06
N ALA A 151 -31.68 -18.01 -20.55
CA ALA A 151 -32.65 -18.32 -21.58
C ALA A 151 -34.10 -18.02 -21.13
N ALA A 152 -34.41 -18.27 -19.85
CA ALA A 152 -35.70 -18.00 -19.24
C ALA A 152 -35.99 -16.51 -18.97
N ALA A 153 -34.97 -15.65 -18.95
CA ALA A 153 -35.12 -14.23 -18.60
C ALA A 153 -35.56 -13.38 -19.81
N ASP A 154 -36.72 -12.74 -19.80
CA ASP A 154 -37.05 -11.75 -20.84
C ASP A 154 -36.31 -10.42 -20.62
N TYR A 155 -36.02 -10.08 -19.36
CA TYR A 155 -35.37 -8.81 -18.99
C TYR A 155 -34.19 -9.01 -18.05
N ILE A 156 -33.17 -8.17 -18.25
CA ILE A 156 -32.02 -7.98 -17.36
C ILE A 156 -32.16 -6.60 -16.70
N PHE A 157 -32.20 -6.58 -15.37
CA PHE A 157 -32.38 -5.38 -14.56
C PHE A 157 -31.29 -5.26 -13.49
N PHE A 158 -31.22 -4.08 -12.90
CA PHE A 158 -30.68 -3.86 -11.56
C PHE A 158 -31.80 -3.94 -10.50
N ALA A 159 -31.45 -4.00 -9.21
CA ALA A 159 -32.42 -4.19 -8.13
C ALA A 159 -33.57 -3.18 -8.16
N LYS A 160 -33.23 -1.89 -8.31
CA LYS A 160 -34.23 -0.80 -8.38
C LYS A 160 -35.09 -0.87 -9.63
N ASP A 161 -34.52 -1.30 -10.75
CA ASP A 161 -35.22 -1.33 -12.04
C ASP A 161 -36.26 -2.45 -12.05
N TRP A 162 -35.92 -3.59 -11.45
CA TRP A 162 -36.88 -4.69 -11.27
C TRP A 162 -38.02 -4.30 -10.31
N ILE A 163 -37.72 -3.66 -9.18
CA ILE A 163 -38.78 -3.18 -8.26
C ILE A 163 -39.67 -2.14 -8.96
N ARG A 164 -39.07 -1.21 -9.71
CA ARG A 164 -39.83 -0.24 -10.52
C ARG A 164 -40.71 -0.96 -11.53
N PHE A 165 -40.20 -1.98 -12.21
CA PHE A 165 -40.98 -2.78 -13.15
C PHE A 165 -42.15 -3.48 -12.47
N ARG A 166 -41.98 -4.05 -11.26
CA ARG A 166 -43.10 -4.61 -10.48
C ARG A 166 -44.15 -3.54 -10.13
N LEU A 167 -43.74 -2.31 -9.83
CA LEU A 167 -44.64 -1.19 -9.55
C LEU A 167 -45.40 -0.71 -10.80
N THR A 168 -44.72 -0.57 -11.95
CA THR A 168 -45.25 0.15 -13.12
C THR A 168 -45.67 -0.72 -14.29
N GLN A 169 -45.14 -1.95 -14.38
CA GLN A 169 -45.24 -2.84 -15.54
C GLN A 169 -44.61 -2.23 -16.81
N VAL A 170 -43.71 -1.26 -16.66
CA VAL A 170 -42.94 -0.64 -17.75
C VAL A 170 -41.47 -0.99 -17.58
N ALA A 171 -40.96 -1.85 -18.48
CA ALA A 171 -39.56 -2.26 -18.46
C ALA A 171 -38.65 -1.10 -18.92
N ALA A 172 -37.67 -0.75 -18.10
CA ALA A 172 -36.66 0.25 -18.41
C ALA A 172 -35.36 -0.04 -17.63
N LEU A 173 -34.24 0.50 -18.11
CA LEU A 173 -33.00 0.63 -17.35
C LEU A 173 -32.76 2.09 -17.00
N GLU A 174 -31.83 2.31 -16.08
CA GLU A 174 -31.45 3.64 -15.63
C GLU A 174 -29.95 3.86 -15.83
N LEU A 175 -29.61 5.08 -16.29
CA LEU A 175 -28.29 5.51 -16.74
C LEU A 175 -27.16 5.30 -15.72
N THR A 176 -27.31 5.77 -14.48
CA THR A 176 -26.22 5.81 -13.49
C THR A 176 -25.73 4.43 -13.09
N ASP A 177 -26.64 3.46 -12.94
CA ASP A 177 -26.29 2.07 -12.60
C ASP A 177 -25.75 1.33 -13.82
N THR A 178 -26.36 1.52 -14.99
CA THR A 178 -25.85 1.00 -16.28
C THR A 178 -24.42 1.48 -16.56
N SER A 179 -24.10 2.70 -16.14
CA SER A 179 -22.77 3.30 -16.28
C SER A 179 -21.67 2.61 -15.48
N ALA A 180 -22.01 1.76 -14.51
CA ALA A 180 -21.02 1.07 -13.71
C ALA A 180 -20.19 0.06 -14.53
N SER A 181 -20.79 -0.67 -15.47
CA SER A 181 -20.03 -1.67 -16.25
C SER A 181 -20.56 -1.97 -17.66
N LEU A 182 -21.62 -1.31 -18.11
CA LEU A 182 -22.32 -1.64 -19.37
C LEU A 182 -22.40 -0.47 -20.36
N LEU A 183 -22.21 0.77 -19.91
CA LEU A 183 -22.40 1.96 -20.72
C LEU A 183 -21.13 2.37 -21.46
N ASN A 184 -21.25 2.78 -22.71
CA ASN A 184 -20.25 3.61 -23.34
C ASN A 184 -20.40 5.03 -22.77
N GLN A 185 -19.44 5.45 -21.98
CA GLN A 185 -19.53 6.73 -21.26
C GLN A 185 -19.39 7.97 -22.16
N SER A 186 -19.00 7.79 -23.43
CA SER A 186 -18.94 8.88 -24.43
C SER A 186 -20.28 9.08 -25.14
N SER A 187 -20.98 7.99 -25.48
CA SER A 187 -22.30 8.07 -26.14
C SER A 187 -23.46 8.14 -25.16
N GLY A 188 -23.30 7.60 -23.94
CA GLY A 188 -24.39 7.42 -22.99
C GLY A 188 -25.34 6.28 -23.35
N GLU A 189 -24.90 5.34 -24.20
CA GLU A 189 -25.65 4.16 -24.63
C GLU A 189 -25.00 2.88 -24.12
N ILE A 190 -25.71 1.75 -24.14
CA ILE A 190 -25.13 0.44 -23.81
C ILE A 190 -24.00 0.12 -24.81
N SER A 191 -22.82 -0.20 -24.28
CA SER A 191 -21.60 -0.38 -25.07
C SER A 191 -21.61 -1.70 -25.84
N ASP A 192 -21.66 -1.61 -27.17
CA ASP A 192 -21.44 -2.76 -28.05
C ASP A 192 -20.04 -3.36 -27.89
N PHE A 193 -19.04 -2.49 -27.67
CA PHE A 193 -17.67 -2.93 -27.45
C PHE A 193 -17.55 -3.80 -26.18
N ALA A 194 -18.06 -3.33 -25.05
CA ALA A 194 -17.97 -4.07 -23.79
C ALA A 194 -18.72 -5.40 -23.86
N LEU A 195 -19.91 -5.42 -24.48
CA LEU A 195 -20.67 -6.65 -24.67
C LEU A 195 -19.95 -7.67 -25.57
N GLN A 196 -19.37 -7.23 -26.69
CA GLN A 196 -18.61 -8.09 -27.59
C GLN A 196 -17.31 -8.60 -26.96
N ALA A 197 -16.58 -7.72 -26.28
CA ALA A 197 -15.32 -8.06 -25.61
C ALA A 197 -15.51 -9.13 -24.53
N LEU A 198 -16.68 -9.17 -23.90
CA LEU A 198 -17.06 -10.15 -22.88
C LEU A 198 -17.92 -11.31 -23.43
N GLY A 199 -18.20 -11.33 -24.74
CA GLY A 199 -18.96 -12.39 -25.41
C GLY A 199 -20.41 -12.51 -24.94
N ILE A 200 -21.07 -11.38 -24.63
CA ILE A 200 -22.46 -11.29 -24.14
C ILE A 200 -23.33 -10.36 -25.01
N ASP A 201 -22.90 -10.06 -26.24
CA ASP A 201 -23.60 -9.21 -27.21
C ASP A 201 -24.97 -9.77 -27.65
N ASP A 202 -25.14 -11.09 -27.62
CA ASP A 202 -26.43 -11.76 -27.84
C ASP A 202 -27.47 -11.45 -26.76
N LEU A 203 -27.05 -10.95 -25.59
CA LEU A 203 -27.96 -10.51 -24.52
C LEU A 203 -28.50 -9.10 -24.74
N LYS A 204 -28.00 -8.35 -25.75
CA LYS A 204 -28.35 -6.93 -25.93
C LYS A 204 -29.86 -6.69 -26.00
N THR A 205 -30.62 -7.61 -26.60
CA THR A 205 -32.07 -7.53 -26.75
C THR A 205 -32.86 -7.74 -25.45
N ARG A 206 -32.22 -8.28 -24.41
CA ARG A 206 -32.81 -8.48 -23.07
C ARG A 206 -32.61 -7.27 -22.15
N PHE A 207 -31.81 -6.29 -22.56
CA PHE A 207 -31.74 -5.01 -21.84
C PHE A 207 -32.94 -4.13 -22.23
N PRO A 208 -33.78 -3.71 -21.27
CA PRO A 208 -34.84 -2.73 -21.52
C PRO A 208 -34.30 -1.37 -22.02
N PRO A 209 -35.18 -0.51 -22.55
CA PRO A 209 -34.81 0.86 -22.93
C PRO A 209 -34.15 1.63 -21.78
N LEU A 210 -33.04 2.29 -22.06
CA LEU A 210 -32.28 3.08 -21.10
C LEU A 210 -32.91 4.47 -20.93
N LEU A 211 -33.16 4.86 -19.67
CA LEU A 211 -33.75 6.15 -19.32
C LEU A 211 -32.79 6.99 -18.47
N ARG A 212 -32.96 8.32 -18.56
CA ARG A 212 -32.35 9.25 -17.63
C ARG A 212 -32.94 9.08 -16.22
N PRO A 213 -32.16 9.38 -15.16
CA PRO A 213 -32.60 9.21 -13.77
C PRO A 213 -33.93 9.87 -13.44
N ASP A 214 -34.14 11.06 -13.99
CA ASP A 214 -35.28 11.93 -13.78
C ASP A 214 -36.40 11.74 -14.81
N ALA A 215 -36.28 10.80 -15.75
CA ALA A 215 -37.35 10.51 -16.69
C ALA A 215 -38.49 9.73 -16.02
N GLN A 216 -39.73 9.96 -16.45
CA GLN A 216 -40.87 9.16 -16.02
C GLN A 216 -40.81 7.77 -16.67
N ALA A 217 -40.71 6.73 -15.85
CA ALA A 217 -40.58 5.32 -16.24
C ALA A 217 -41.87 4.54 -15.95
N GLY A 218 -42.99 5.13 -16.39
CA GLY A 218 -44.35 4.63 -16.16
C GLY A 218 -45.05 5.29 -14.98
N SER A 219 -46.15 4.66 -14.55
CA SER A 219 -46.95 5.06 -13.40
C SER A 219 -47.32 3.84 -12.58
N LEU A 220 -47.59 4.02 -11.29
CA LEU A 220 -47.99 2.95 -10.39
C LEU A 220 -49.23 2.23 -10.94
N SER A 221 -49.05 0.94 -11.27
CA SER A 221 -50.12 0.11 -11.81
C SER A 221 -51.25 -0.06 -10.80
N GLU A 222 -52.46 -0.33 -11.25
CA GLU A 222 -53.59 -0.55 -10.33
C GLU A 222 -53.35 -1.73 -9.37
N ALA A 223 -52.69 -2.80 -9.86
CA ALA A 223 -52.38 -3.97 -9.05
C ALA A 223 -51.38 -3.60 -7.93
N ALA A 224 -50.28 -2.92 -8.28
CA ALA A 224 -49.31 -2.47 -7.30
C ALA A 224 -49.88 -1.43 -6.34
N ALA A 225 -50.71 -0.50 -6.81
CA ALA A 225 -51.42 0.48 -5.99
C ALA A 225 -52.29 -0.17 -4.91
N ARG A 226 -53.08 -1.19 -5.28
CA ARG A 226 -53.88 -1.98 -4.33
C ARG A 226 -53.01 -2.70 -3.29
N LEU A 227 -51.87 -3.25 -3.70
CA LEU A 227 -50.96 -3.94 -2.78
C LEU A 227 -50.31 -2.94 -1.80
N CYS A 228 -49.84 -1.80 -2.29
CA CYS A 228 -49.07 -0.83 -1.52
C CYS A 228 -49.95 0.15 -0.72
N GLY A 229 -51.25 0.21 -0.99
CA GLY A 229 -52.13 1.23 -0.38
C GLY A 229 -51.94 2.64 -0.93
N LEU A 230 -51.26 2.79 -2.06
CA LEU A 230 -50.91 4.08 -2.67
C LEU A 230 -51.87 4.44 -3.81
N PRO A 231 -51.99 5.73 -4.18
CA PRO A 231 -52.86 6.15 -5.29
C PRO A 231 -52.41 5.55 -6.64
N PRO A 232 -53.31 4.93 -7.41
CA PRO A 232 -52.98 4.42 -8.73
C PRO A 232 -52.62 5.56 -9.69
N ALA A 233 -51.92 5.22 -10.78
CA ALA A 233 -51.47 6.16 -11.80
C ALA A 233 -50.50 7.25 -11.29
N THR A 234 -49.98 7.13 -10.06
CA THR A 234 -48.90 7.98 -9.54
C THR A 234 -47.65 7.81 -10.42
N PRO A 235 -47.09 8.88 -11.01
CA PRO A 235 -45.85 8.83 -11.79
C PRO A 235 -44.68 8.23 -11.01
N VAL A 236 -43.86 7.43 -11.69
CA VAL A 236 -42.65 6.82 -11.11
C VAL A 236 -41.44 7.19 -11.95
N ALA A 237 -40.41 7.78 -11.33
CA ALA A 237 -39.16 8.12 -12.01
C ALA A 237 -38.31 6.87 -12.27
N ALA A 238 -37.38 6.94 -13.24
CA ALA A 238 -36.41 5.87 -13.48
C ALA A 238 -35.58 5.59 -12.23
N GLY A 239 -35.13 6.61 -11.51
CA GLY A 239 -34.39 6.48 -10.26
C GLY A 239 -32.88 6.61 -10.46
N ALA A 240 -32.07 6.14 -9.53
CA ALA A 240 -30.61 6.18 -9.64
C ALA A 240 -29.93 5.09 -8.82
N LEU A 241 -28.68 4.80 -9.15
CA LEU A 241 -27.73 4.13 -8.27
C LEU A 241 -27.68 4.85 -6.92
N ASP A 242 -27.69 4.11 -5.80
CA ASP A 242 -27.72 4.64 -4.43
C ASP A 242 -26.63 5.69 -4.15
N VAL A 243 -25.38 5.46 -4.58
CA VAL A 243 -24.29 6.41 -4.38
C VAL A 243 -24.49 7.71 -5.15
N CYS A 244 -25.10 7.65 -6.34
CA CYS A 244 -25.43 8.83 -7.15
C CYS A 244 -26.66 9.56 -6.58
N SER A 245 -27.65 8.80 -6.10
CA SER A 245 -28.83 9.34 -5.42
C SER A 245 -28.43 10.03 -4.11
N ALA A 246 -27.48 9.46 -3.36
CA ALA A 246 -26.96 10.06 -2.14
C ALA A 246 -26.21 11.38 -2.42
N ALA A 247 -25.42 11.46 -3.51
CA ALA A 247 -24.79 12.70 -3.96
C ALA A 247 -25.83 13.79 -4.25
N LEU A 248 -26.84 13.46 -5.05
CA LEU A 248 -27.96 14.35 -5.32
C LEU A 248 -28.73 14.69 -4.04
N GLY A 249 -28.86 13.77 -3.10
CA GLY A 249 -29.59 13.96 -1.85
C GLY A 249 -28.87 14.81 -0.81
N CYS A 250 -27.53 14.82 -0.79
CA CYS A 250 -26.74 15.66 0.11
C CYS A 250 -26.45 17.05 -0.46
N GLY A 251 -26.56 17.21 -1.79
CA GLY A 251 -26.32 18.47 -2.50
C GLY A 251 -24.95 18.54 -3.17
N ALA A 252 -24.24 17.42 -3.28
CA ALA A 252 -23.01 17.31 -4.05
C ALA A 252 -23.37 17.23 -5.54
N ILE A 253 -23.48 18.38 -6.21
CA ILE A 253 -23.91 18.50 -7.62
C ILE A 253 -22.99 19.41 -8.45
N HIS A 254 -22.08 20.13 -7.80
CA HIS A 254 -21.13 21.03 -8.44
C HIS A 254 -19.78 20.34 -8.63
N ASP A 255 -18.99 20.85 -9.58
CA ASP A 255 -17.65 20.33 -9.85
C ASP A 255 -16.76 20.42 -8.62
N GLY A 256 -16.08 19.32 -8.32
CA GLY A 256 -15.23 19.20 -7.14
C GLY A 256 -15.98 19.03 -5.82
N ASP A 257 -17.31 18.94 -5.81
CA ASP A 257 -18.05 18.55 -4.60
C ASP A 257 -17.63 17.13 -4.18
N ILE A 258 -17.33 16.96 -2.89
CA ILE A 258 -16.87 15.69 -2.33
C ILE A 258 -17.88 15.22 -1.30
N TYR A 259 -18.26 13.95 -1.36
CA TYR A 259 -19.09 13.34 -0.33
C TYR A 259 -18.55 11.99 0.10
N THR A 260 -18.80 11.60 1.35
CA THR A 260 -18.51 10.24 1.82
C THR A 260 -19.73 9.66 2.53
N ILE A 261 -20.11 8.45 2.10
CA ILE A 261 -21.13 7.65 2.76
C ILE A 261 -20.43 6.79 3.82
N LEU A 262 -20.62 7.14 5.10
CA LEU A 262 -20.11 6.41 6.26
C LEU A 262 -21.11 5.31 6.67
N GLY A 263 -21.16 4.24 5.88
CA GLY A 263 -21.97 3.05 6.13
C GLY A 263 -21.12 1.79 6.26
N THR A 264 -21.73 0.62 5.97
CA THR A 264 -21.00 -0.67 5.92
C THR A 264 -19.75 -0.56 5.06
N THR A 265 -19.88 0.09 3.91
CA THR A 265 -18.80 0.58 3.05
C THR A 265 -18.52 2.04 3.42
N CYS A 266 -17.26 2.47 3.36
CA CYS A 266 -16.92 3.90 3.41
C CYS A 266 -16.65 4.39 1.98
N CYS A 267 -17.70 4.86 1.29
CA CYS A 267 -17.62 5.24 -0.11
C CYS A 267 -17.44 6.74 -0.26
N THR A 268 -16.28 7.18 -0.78
CA THR A 268 -16.04 8.60 -1.10
C THR A 268 -16.26 8.84 -2.58
N GLY A 269 -17.10 9.82 -2.93
CA GLY A 269 -17.36 10.26 -4.28
C GLY A 269 -16.85 11.68 -4.52
N VAL A 270 -16.28 11.92 -5.71
CA VAL A 270 -15.89 13.26 -6.17
C VAL A 270 -16.63 13.58 -7.46
N VAL A 271 -17.45 14.63 -7.44
CA VAL A 271 -18.21 15.09 -8.62
C VAL A 271 -17.26 15.74 -9.62
N CYS A 272 -17.34 15.27 -10.86
CA CYS A 272 -16.49 15.69 -11.98
C CYS A 272 -17.39 16.16 -13.13
N HIS A 273 -17.30 17.43 -13.52
CA HIS A 273 -17.98 17.94 -14.71
C HIS A 273 -17.11 17.69 -15.94
N GLY A 274 -17.65 16.95 -16.91
CA GLY A 274 -16.90 16.53 -18.09
C GLY A 274 -16.13 15.22 -17.87
N ARG A 275 -15.90 14.50 -18.98
CA ARG A 275 -15.20 13.20 -18.96
C ARG A 275 -13.70 13.38 -18.76
N GLU A 276 -13.15 14.52 -19.15
CA GLU A 276 -11.75 14.86 -19.06
C GLU A 276 -11.26 15.13 -17.64
N THR A 277 -12.18 15.32 -16.68
CA THR A 277 -11.87 15.61 -15.27
C THR A 277 -11.93 14.35 -14.38
N VAL A 278 -12.37 13.21 -14.92
CA VAL A 278 -12.38 11.93 -14.18
C VAL A 278 -10.97 11.37 -14.03
N SER A 279 -10.74 10.61 -12.96
CA SER A 279 -9.42 10.03 -12.66
C SER A 279 -9.32 8.62 -13.21
N SER A 280 -8.19 8.29 -13.85
CA SER A 280 -7.87 6.91 -14.22
C SER A 280 -7.39 6.05 -13.04
N GLY A 281 -7.16 6.67 -11.88
CA GLY A 281 -6.74 5.98 -10.66
C GLY A 281 -7.88 5.33 -9.89
N THR A 282 -9.13 5.51 -10.32
CA THR A 282 -10.30 4.85 -9.73
C THR A 282 -11.39 4.63 -10.77
N ARG A 283 -12.43 3.88 -10.43
CA ARG A 283 -13.65 3.79 -11.24
C ARG A 283 -14.49 5.05 -11.14
N PHE A 284 -15.29 5.31 -12.16
CA PHE A 284 -16.28 6.38 -12.15
C PHE A 284 -17.61 5.96 -12.78
N VAL A 285 -18.68 6.63 -12.36
CA VAL A 285 -20.04 6.44 -12.87
C VAL A 285 -20.63 7.77 -13.35
N THR A 286 -21.65 7.72 -14.20
CA THR A 286 -22.43 8.89 -14.56
C THR A 286 -23.17 9.43 -13.33
N HIS A 287 -23.16 10.74 -13.12
CA HIS A 287 -23.96 11.41 -12.09
C HIS A 287 -25.43 11.52 -12.52
N THR A 288 -26.33 11.82 -11.57
CA THR A 288 -27.71 12.21 -11.91
C THR A 288 -27.82 13.55 -12.64
N GLU A 289 -26.75 14.35 -12.64
CA GLU A 289 -26.69 15.66 -13.29
C GLU A 289 -26.11 15.49 -14.69
N GLN A 290 -26.70 16.17 -15.65
CA GLN A 290 -26.33 15.98 -17.06
C GLN A 290 -24.91 16.47 -17.31
N GLY A 291 -24.08 15.60 -17.91
CA GLY A 291 -22.68 15.93 -18.23
C GLY A 291 -21.71 15.79 -17.05
N SER A 292 -22.17 15.29 -15.91
CA SER A 292 -21.35 15.09 -14.72
C SER A 292 -21.13 13.60 -14.44
N PHE A 293 -20.02 13.30 -13.77
CA PHE A 293 -19.58 11.97 -13.37
C PHE A 293 -19.20 11.98 -11.88
N ILE A 294 -19.01 10.80 -11.31
CA ILE A 294 -18.53 10.63 -9.94
C ILE A 294 -17.35 9.66 -9.96
N ASN A 295 -16.15 10.14 -9.62
CA ASN A 295 -15.05 9.25 -9.25
C ASN A 295 -15.39 8.62 -7.91
N LEU A 296 -15.40 7.29 -7.83
CA LEU A 296 -15.83 6.55 -6.65
C LEU A 296 -14.67 5.81 -6.00
N PHE A 297 -14.50 6.00 -4.70
CA PHE A 297 -13.54 5.29 -3.85
C PHE A 297 -14.31 4.44 -2.82
N PRO A 298 -14.76 3.22 -3.21
CA PRO A 298 -15.56 2.37 -2.34
C PRO A 298 -14.70 1.55 -1.38
N MET A 299 -14.24 2.16 -0.27
CA MET A 299 -13.49 1.44 0.76
C MET A 299 -14.33 0.30 1.35
N GLN A 300 -13.77 -0.90 1.42
CA GLN A 300 -14.51 -2.13 1.73
C GLN A 300 -15.18 -2.12 3.11
N ALA A 301 -14.50 -1.61 4.14
CA ALA A 301 -14.98 -1.63 5.52
C ALA A 301 -15.05 -0.21 6.11
N GLY A 302 -16.25 0.37 6.16
CA GLY A 302 -16.54 1.60 6.90
C GLY A 302 -16.88 1.30 8.36
N THR A 303 -18.17 1.32 8.71
CA THR A 303 -18.67 1.04 10.06
C THR A 303 -18.31 -0.32 10.66
N PRO A 304 -18.01 -1.40 9.90
CA PRO A 304 -17.51 -2.64 10.48
C PRO A 304 -16.23 -2.45 11.31
N ASN A 305 -15.41 -1.42 11.03
CA ASN A 305 -14.28 -1.04 11.88
C ASN A 305 -14.73 -0.56 13.27
N ILE A 306 -15.85 0.17 13.34
CA ILE A 306 -16.44 0.64 14.59
C ILE A 306 -17.12 -0.51 15.32
N ASP A 307 -17.85 -1.37 14.60
CA ASP A 307 -18.48 -2.57 15.17
C ASP A 307 -17.41 -3.49 15.78
N TRP A 308 -16.30 -3.72 15.06
CA TRP A 308 -15.16 -4.50 15.55
C TRP A 308 -14.54 -3.86 16.80
N LEU A 309 -14.34 -2.54 16.80
CA LEU A 309 -13.83 -1.81 17.97
C LEU A 309 -14.75 -2.00 19.19
N GLN A 310 -16.06 -1.86 19.00
CA GLN A 310 -17.05 -2.02 20.07
C GLN A 310 -17.07 -3.45 20.63
N GLN A 311 -16.98 -4.45 19.76
CA GLN A 311 -17.04 -5.86 20.15
C GLN A 311 -15.77 -6.36 20.84
N HIS A 312 -14.60 -5.83 20.47
CA HIS A 312 -13.32 -6.43 20.86
C HIS A 312 -12.43 -5.56 21.74
N ILE A 313 -12.60 -4.23 21.72
CA ILE A 313 -11.73 -3.30 22.46
C ILE A 313 -12.50 -2.52 23.52
N SER A 314 -13.68 -2.01 23.18
CA SER A 314 -14.48 -1.19 24.08
C SER A 314 -15.07 -2.00 25.23
N LEU A 315 -15.16 -1.37 26.41
CA LEU A 315 -15.83 -1.95 27.58
C LEU A 315 -17.31 -1.59 27.68
N THR A 316 -17.76 -0.65 26.85
CA THR A 316 -19.13 -0.14 26.88
C THR A 316 -19.72 -0.17 25.47
N PRO A 317 -20.98 -0.61 25.33
CA PRO A 317 -21.73 -0.43 24.09
C PRO A 317 -22.24 1.02 23.92
N ASP A 318 -22.13 1.87 24.95
CA ASP A 318 -22.54 3.27 24.90
C ASP A 318 -21.58 4.11 24.03
N LEU A 319 -22.03 4.43 22.81
CA LEU A 319 -21.30 5.25 21.86
C LEU A 319 -21.00 6.66 22.39
N VAL A 320 -21.88 7.25 23.19
CA VAL A 320 -21.67 8.62 23.71
C VAL A 320 -20.54 8.63 24.72
N ALA A 321 -20.49 7.63 25.61
CA ALA A 321 -19.38 7.46 26.54
C ALA A 321 -18.07 7.19 25.81
N LEU A 322 -18.09 6.31 24.79
CA LEU A 322 -16.94 6.00 23.95
C LEU A 322 -16.38 7.25 23.24
N GLU A 323 -17.26 8.05 22.64
CA GLU A 323 -16.87 9.29 21.96
C GLU A 323 -16.20 10.29 22.89
N LYS A 324 -16.69 10.41 24.13
CA LYS A 324 -16.08 11.29 25.12
C LYS A 324 -14.65 10.87 25.48
N GLU A 325 -14.39 9.56 25.58
CA GLU A 325 -13.05 9.02 25.83
C GLU A 325 -12.12 9.28 24.62
N ILE A 326 -12.62 9.05 23.41
CA ILE A 326 -11.90 9.30 22.15
C ILE A 326 -11.54 10.79 21.99
N ALA A 327 -12.50 11.69 22.27
CA ALA A 327 -12.31 13.13 22.16
C ALA A 327 -11.20 13.67 23.08
N ALA A 328 -10.93 12.99 24.20
CA ALA A 328 -9.90 13.38 25.17
C ALA A 328 -8.47 13.02 24.74
N ILE A 329 -8.29 12.07 23.81
CA ILE A 329 -6.96 11.70 23.31
C ILE A 329 -6.48 12.74 22.29
N PRO A 330 -5.21 13.18 22.29
CA PRO A 330 -4.71 14.12 21.29
C PRO A 330 -4.72 13.56 19.85
N PRO A 331 -4.76 14.43 18.82
CA PRO A 331 -4.60 14.04 17.42
C PRO A 331 -3.35 13.17 17.18
N GLY A 332 -3.52 12.09 16.41
CA GLY A 332 -2.46 11.17 16.04
C GLY A 332 -2.22 10.04 17.04
N SER A 333 -3.08 9.90 18.07
CA SER A 333 -3.11 8.76 18.99
C SER A 333 -1.74 8.37 19.57
N GLY A 334 -0.89 9.36 19.89
CA GLY A 334 0.44 9.12 20.45
C GLY A 334 1.41 8.38 19.52
N GLY A 335 1.15 8.35 18.21
CA GLY A 335 1.93 7.59 17.22
C GLY A 335 1.36 6.21 16.91
N VAL A 336 0.20 5.86 17.47
CA VAL A 336 -0.52 4.62 17.13
C VAL A 336 -1.33 4.81 15.86
N PHE A 337 -1.17 3.91 14.89
CA PHE A 337 -1.92 3.89 13.64
C PHE A 337 -2.79 2.64 13.55
N TRP A 338 -4.02 2.81 13.05
CA TRP A 338 -4.90 1.71 12.66
C TRP A 338 -5.02 1.68 11.13
N GLN A 339 -4.66 0.55 10.51
CA GLN A 339 -4.96 0.29 9.10
C GLN A 339 -6.35 -0.35 9.00
N PRO A 340 -7.35 0.25 8.32
CA PRO A 340 -8.77 -0.15 8.45
C PRO A 340 -9.23 -1.33 7.58
N TYR A 341 -8.32 -2.13 7.02
CA TYR A 341 -8.61 -3.11 5.96
C TYR A 341 -9.09 -4.46 6.50
N LEU A 342 -10.23 -4.49 7.21
CA LEU A 342 -10.75 -5.72 7.84
C LEU A 342 -11.08 -6.83 6.82
N ASN A 343 -11.52 -6.46 5.62
CA ASN A 343 -12.06 -7.38 4.61
C ASN A 343 -11.32 -7.29 3.26
N GLY A 344 -10.01 -7.01 3.29
CA GLY A 344 -9.28 -6.53 2.10
C GLY A 344 -9.65 -5.08 1.77
N GLU A 345 -9.16 -4.58 0.63
CA GLU A 345 -9.44 -3.21 0.17
C GLU A 345 -9.64 -3.13 -1.35
N ARG A 346 -10.50 -2.21 -1.79
CA ARG A 346 -10.78 -1.90 -3.22
C ARG A 346 -10.29 -0.52 -3.64
N ALA A 347 -10.38 0.45 -2.74
CA ALA A 347 -9.96 1.82 -2.95
C ALA A 347 -9.52 2.39 -1.59
N PRO A 348 -8.48 3.23 -1.53
CA PRO A 348 -7.77 3.88 -2.64
C PRO A 348 -6.73 3.01 -3.35
N PHE A 349 -6.56 1.77 -2.91
CA PHE A 349 -5.75 0.75 -3.57
C PHE A 349 -6.51 -0.57 -3.57
N TYR A 350 -6.16 -1.44 -4.51
CA TYR A 350 -6.74 -2.77 -4.59
C TYR A 350 -5.80 -3.78 -3.92
N SER A 351 -6.27 -4.43 -2.86
CA SER A 351 -5.61 -5.60 -2.28
C SER A 351 -6.66 -6.48 -1.58
N PRO A 352 -7.05 -7.63 -2.15
CA PRO A 352 -8.05 -8.52 -1.56
C PRO A 352 -7.53 -9.25 -0.29
N THR A 353 -6.22 -9.24 -0.10
CA THR A 353 -5.52 -9.90 1.02
C THR A 353 -5.18 -8.94 2.15
N ALA A 354 -5.38 -7.61 1.97
CA ALA A 354 -5.13 -6.62 3.01
C ALA A 354 -5.85 -7.00 4.32
N ARG A 355 -5.17 -6.70 5.43
CA ARG A 355 -5.66 -6.97 6.79
C ARG A 355 -5.50 -5.73 7.64
N ALA A 356 -6.42 -5.56 8.58
CA ALA A 356 -6.35 -4.50 9.55
C ALA A 356 -5.25 -4.76 10.59
N GLY A 357 -4.71 -3.69 11.19
CA GLY A 357 -3.65 -3.81 12.18
C GLY A 357 -3.34 -2.51 12.91
N PHE A 358 -2.91 -2.65 14.17
CA PHE A 358 -2.35 -1.56 14.97
C PHE A 358 -0.83 -1.51 14.82
N PHE A 359 -0.28 -0.31 14.65
CA PHE A 359 1.15 -0.04 14.58
C PHE A 359 1.52 1.05 15.57
N GLY A 360 2.76 1.03 16.08
CA GLY A 360 3.26 2.05 17.01
C GLY A 360 2.79 1.88 18.46
N VAL A 361 2.28 0.70 18.84
CA VAL A 361 1.91 0.38 20.23
C VAL A 361 3.16 0.27 21.11
N ASP A 362 3.15 0.97 22.24
CA ASP A 362 4.21 0.96 23.25
C ASP A 362 3.64 0.64 24.66
N GLN A 363 4.52 0.66 25.69
CA GLN A 363 4.13 0.39 27.07
C GLN A 363 3.17 1.41 27.69
N HIS A 364 2.95 2.56 27.05
CA HIS A 364 2.07 3.64 27.53
C HIS A 364 0.76 3.72 26.75
N THR A 365 0.60 2.89 25.71
CA THR A 365 -0.59 2.86 24.87
C THR A 365 -1.81 2.42 25.68
N SER A 366 -2.82 3.30 25.75
CA SER A 366 -4.06 3.04 26.48
C SER A 366 -5.15 2.48 25.57
N ARG A 367 -6.21 1.92 26.17
CA ARG A 367 -7.40 1.50 25.41
C ARG A 367 -8.03 2.67 24.63
N ALA A 368 -8.14 3.85 25.26
CA ALA A 368 -8.67 5.05 24.62
C ALA A 368 -7.82 5.49 23.43
N THR A 369 -6.50 5.31 23.51
CA THR A 369 -5.57 5.53 22.39
C THR A 369 -5.86 4.60 21.21
N LEU A 370 -6.06 3.30 21.47
CA LEU A 370 -6.44 2.33 20.43
C LEU A 370 -7.82 2.66 19.83
N GLN A 371 -8.79 3.06 20.65
CA GLN A 371 -10.13 3.47 20.21
C GLN A 371 -10.08 4.68 19.28
N ARG A 372 -9.33 5.73 19.65
CA ARG A 372 -9.15 6.90 18.77
C ARG A 372 -8.43 6.56 17.48
N ALA A 373 -7.39 5.72 17.54
CA ALA A 373 -6.64 5.31 16.37
C ALA A 373 -7.54 4.66 15.30
N VAL A 374 -8.60 3.91 15.68
CA VAL A 374 -9.56 3.36 14.71
C VAL A 374 -10.34 4.45 13.96
N PHE A 375 -10.81 5.48 14.67
CA PHE A 375 -11.52 6.63 14.07
C PHE A 375 -10.58 7.41 13.13
N GLU A 376 -9.35 7.63 13.58
CA GLU A 376 -8.31 8.30 12.80
C GLU A 376 -7.90 7.48 11.56
N GLY A 377 -7.82 6.15 11.66
CA GLY A 377 -7.48 5.26 10.55
C GLY A 377 -8.47 5.36 9.38
N LEU A 378 -9.77 5.41 9.68
CA LEU A 378 -10.79 5.65 8.65
C LEU A 378 -10.69 7.06 8.07
N ALA A 379 -10.43 8.08 8.90
CA ALA A 379 -10.23 9.44 8.42
C ALA A 379 -8.99 9.55 7.50
N TYR A 380 -7.88 8.89 7.84
CA TYR A 380 -6.70 8.82 6.99
C TYR A 380 -6.96 8.10 5.67
N ALA A 381 -7.78 7.05 5.66
CA ALA A 381 -8.16 6.37 4.42
C ALA A 381 -9.05 7.24 3.50
N ILE A 382 -9.89 8.12 4.07
CA ILE A 382 -10.56 9.17 3.29
C ILE A 382 -9.53 10.14 2.71
N VAL A 383 -8.53 10.58 3.49
CA VAL A 383 -7.43 11.42 2.98
C VAL A 383 -6.68 10.73 1.84
N ASP A 384 -6.39 9.44 1.98
CA ASP A 384 -5.70 8.64 0.95
C ASP A 384 -6.53 8.57 -0.35
N SER A 385 -7.85 8.41 -0.24
CA SER A 385 -8.80 8.48 -1.37
C SER A 385 -8.85 9.84 -2.07
N LEU A 386 -8.54 10.92 -1.35
CA LEU A 386 -8.52 12.28 -1.88
C LEU A 386 -7.13 12.72 -2.36
N THR A 387 -6.13 11.84 -2.33
CA THR A 387 -4.80 12.13 -2.85
C THR A 387 -4.87 12.45 -4.35
N GLY A 388 -4.38 13.62 -4.74
CA GLY A 388 -4.40 14.09 -6.13
C GLY A 388 -5.57 15.02 -6.48
N TYR A 389 -6.53 15.22 -5.57
CA TYR A 389 -7.60 16.21 -5.72
C TYR A 389 -7.27 17.52 -5.01
N ALA A 390 -7.88 18.62 -5.47
CA ALA A 390 -7.68 19.96 -4.89
C ALA A 390 -8.09 19.96 -3.40
N SER A 391 -7.25 20.48 -2.50
CA SER A 391 -7.52 20.48 -1.05
C SER A 391 -8.65 21.42 -0.60
N GLU A 392 -9.17 22.23 -1.52
CA GLU A 392 -10.29 23.15 -1.29
C GLU A 392 -11.62 22.47 -1.58
N GLY A 393 -12.70 22.94 -0.94
CA GLY A 393 -14.04 22.39 -1.08
C GLY A 393 -14.55 21.67 0.17
N ASP A 394 -15.87 21.71 0.34
CA ASP A 394 -16.58 21.11 1.46
C ASP A 394 -16.71 19.58 1.26
N LEU A 395 -16.72 18.83 2.37
CA LEU A 395 -16.88 17.37 2.39
C LEU A 395 -18.23 17.00 3.02
N TYR A 396 -19.17 16.53 2.22
CA TYR A 396 -20.50 16.12 2.69
C TYR A 396 -20.45 14.70 3.27
N LEU A 397 -20.77 14.52 4.54
CA LEU A 397 -20.83 13.22 5.20
C LEU A 397 -22.28 12.77 5.43
N THR A 398 -22.52 11.50 5.12
CA THR A 398 -23.82 10.84 5.28
C THR A 398 -23.66 9.41 5.80
N GLY A 399 -24.76 8.69 6.01
CA GLY A 399 -24.76 7.33 6.55
C GLY A 399 -24.75 7.27 8.09
N GLY A 400 -24.76 6.06 8.65
CA GLY A 400 -24.87 5.85 10.09
C GLY A 400 -23.74 6.50 10.91
N GLY A 401 -22.53 6.56 10.33
CA GLY A 401 -21.37 7.22 10.95
C GLY A 401 -21.52 8.73 11.11
N ALA A 402 -22.39 9.37 10.31
CA ALA A 402 -22.60 10.82 10.38
C ALA A 402 -23.32 11.29 11.66
N ALA A 403 -23.80 10.36 12.50
CA ALA A 403 -24.32 10.69 13.82
C ALA A 403 -23.23 11.05 14.85
N SER A 404 -21.96 10.71 14.57
CA SER A 404 -20.84 10.90 15.51
C SER A 404 -20.17 12.26 15.34
N ALA A 405 -20.53 13.24 16.16
CA ALA A 405 -19.93 14.58 16.12
C ALA A 405 -18.40 14.54 16.32
N THR A 406 -17.93 13.63 17.18
CA THR A 406 -16.50 13.42 17.43
C THR A 406 -15.79 12.93 16.16
N TRP A 407 -16.37 11.96 15.46
CA TRP A 407 -15.77 11.44 14.24
C TRP A 407 -15.79 12.45 13.10
N LEU A 408 -16.90 13.19 12.93
CA LEU A 408 -17.00 14.27 11.95
C LEU A 408 -15.92 15.34 12.16
N GLN A 409 -15.64 15.72 13.41
CA GLN A 409 -14.56 16.65 13.72
C GLN A 409 -13.18 16.04 13.42
N ILE A 410 -12.94 14.76 13.74
CA ILE A 410 -11.68 14.07 13.38
C ILE A 410 -11.48 14.04 11.86
N ILE A 411 -12.54 13.78 11.08
CA ILE A 411 -12.47 13.77 9.62
C ILE A 411 -12.20 15.19 9.09
N ALA A 412 -12.84 16.22 9.64
CA ALA A 412 -12.57 17.61 9.28
C ALA A 412 -11.10 17.96 9.53
N ASP A 413 -10.60 17.67 10.73
CA ASP A 413 -9.22 17.92 11.11
C ASP A 413 -8.24 17.14 10.23
N CYS A 414 -8.51 15.86 9.95
CA CYS A 414 -7.63 15.00 9.16
C CYS A 414 -7.58 15.43 7.69
N THR A 415 -8.74 15.69 7.08
CA THR A 415 -8.85 16.08 5.66
C THR A 415 -8.48 17.54 5.41
N GLY A 416 -8.56 18.40 6.43
CA GLY A 416 -8.38 19.85 6.28
C GLY A 416 -9.57 20.54 5.62
N ARG A 417 -10.72 19.86 5.51
CA ARG A 417 -11.93 20.36 4.84
C ARG A 417 -13.00 20.71 5.85
N THR A 418 -13.89 21.62 5.47
CA THR A 418 -15.15 21.77 6.21
C THR A 418 -15.99 20.54 5.96
N VAL A 419 -16.25 19.78 7.01
CA VAL A 419 -17.18 18.65 6.95
C VAL A 419 -18.60 19.16 7.15
N ILE A 420 -19.50 18.75 6.27
CA ILE A 420 -20.92 19.09 6.31
C ILE A 420 -21.70 17.81 6.56
N ALA A 421 -22.53 17.78 7.60
CA ALA A 421 -23.44 16.67 7.85
C ALA A 421 -24.86 17.19 8.07
N SER A 422 -25.86 16.38 7.72
CA SER A 422 -27.26 16.67 8.02
C SER A 422 -27.74 15.83 9.20
N HIS A 423 -28.68 16.35 9.99
CA HIS A 423 -29.38 15.53 10.99
C HIS A 423 -30.29 14.46 10.34
N PHE A 424 -30.60 14.63 9.05
CA PHE A 424 -31.37 13.67 8.28
C PHE A 424 -30.42 12.71 7.53
N ASN A 425 -30.49 11.42 7.86
CA ASN A 425 -29.53 10.42 7.36
C ASN A 425 -29.97 9.72 6.06
N GLU A 426 -31.25 9.77 5.67
CA GLU A 426 -31.76 8.98 4.53
C GLU A 426 -31.60 9.75 3.20
N LEU A 427 -30.37 10.18 2.90
CA LEU A 427 -30.07 11.03 1.75
C LEU A 427 -30.24 10.31 0.40
N SER A 428 -30.02 9.00 0.33
CA SER A 428 -30.33 8.21 -0.87
C SER A 428 -31.83 8.30 -1.22
N ALA A 429 -32.71 8.15 -0.21
CA ALA A 429 -34.16 8.31 -0.40
C ALA A 429 -34.54 9.76 -0.77
N ARG A 430 -33.85 10.76 -0.22
CA ARG A 430 -34.05 12.17 -0.59
C ARG A 430 -33.69 12.43 -2.04
N GLY A 431 -32.56 11.92 -2.51
CA GLY A 431 -32.16 11.97 -3.92
C GLY A 431 -33.21 11.34 -4.85
N ALA A 432 -33.73 10.18 -4.46
CA ALA A 432 -34.80 9.50 -5.19
C ALA A 432 -36.07 10.36 -5.26
N ALA A 433 -36.48 10.99 -4.15
CA ALA A 433 -37.63 11.90 -4.14
C ALA A 433 -37.39 13.16 -5.00
N LEU A 434 -36.17 13.70 -5.04
CA LEU A 434 -35.81 14.82 -5.93
C LEU A 434 -35.95 14.43 -7.41
N LEU A 435 -35.50 13.24 -7.79
CA LEU A 435 -35.70 12.69 -9.13
C LEU A 435 -37.19 12.50 -9.45
N ALA A 436 -37.98 12.04 -8.47
CA ALA A 436 -39.44 11.95 -8.59
C ALA A 436 -40.08 13.31 -8.86
N ALA A 437 -39.64 14.36 -8.18
CA ALA A 437 -40.16 15.70 -8.40
C ALA A 437 -39.73 16.27 -9.77
N ARG A 438 -38.50 16.01 -10.21
CA ARG A 438 -38.02 16.40 -11.55
C ARG A 438 -38.83 15.72 -12.66
N SER A 439 -39.18 14.44 -12.50
CA SER A 439 -39.93 13.69 -13.53
C SER A 439 -41.33 14.23 -13.82
N VAL A 440 -41.90 14.99 -12.88
CA VAL A 440 -43.20 15.66 -13.02
C VAL A 440 -43.10 17.19 -13.12
N GLY A 441 -41.89 17.73 -13.29
CA GLY A 441 -41.65 19.17 -13.41
C GLY A 441 -41.96 19.98 -12.14
N ALA A 442 -41.92 19.35 -10.96
CA ALA A 442 -42.26 19.96 -9.68
C ALA A 442 -41.05 20.42 -8.85
N LEU A 443 -39.85 20.42 -9.43
CA LEU A 443 -38.62 20.91 -8.80
C LEU A 443 -38.12 22.18 -9.51
N GLU A 444 -38.47 23.35 -8.98
CA GLU A 444 -38.01 24.64 -9.52
C GLU A 444 -36.60 25.02 -9.05
N ARG A 445 -36.28 24.71 -7.79
CA ARG A 445 -34.99 25.00 -7.16
C ARG A 445 -34.54 23.82 -6.32
N TYR A 446 -33.24 23.59 -6.26
CA TYR A 446 -32.66 22.61 -5.35
C TYR A 446 -32.95 23.00 -3.88
N PRO A 447 -33.57 22.12 -3.08
CA PRO A 447 -34.00 22.45 -1.73
C PRO A 447 -32.83 22.48 -0.75
N THR A 448 -32.83 23.49 0.12
CA THR A 448 -31.87 23.59 1.22
C THR A 448 -32.04 22.43 2.19
N LEU A 449 -30.91 21.85 2.62
CA LEU A 449 -30.87 20.85 3.69
C LEU A 449 -30.32 21.53 4.94
N GLU A 450 -30.94 21.29 6.10
CA GLU A 450 -30.35 21.71 7.37
C GLU A 450 -29.06 20.93 7.61
N GLN A 451 -27.99 21.67 7.88
CA GLN A 451 -26.61 21.16 7.89
C GLN A 451 -25.85 21.69 9.10
N THR A 452 -25.09 20.81 9.74
CA THR A 452 -24.05 21.14 10.72
C THR A 452 -22.70 21.17 10.02
N ARG A 453 -21.89 22.19 10.32
CA ARG A 453 -20.56 22.38 9.74
C ARG A 453 -19.48 22.16 10.81
N TYR A 454 -18.51 21.32 10.50
CA TYR A 454 -17.34 21.04 11.33
C TYR A 454 -16.12 21.61 10.62
N LEU A 455 -15.54 22.67 11.21
CA LEU A 455 -14.38 23.34 10.65
C LEU A 455 -13.09 22.65 11.12
N PRO A 456 -12.10 22.47 10.23
CA PRO A 456 -10.83 21.88 10.61
C PRO A 456 -10.10 22.76 11.63
N GLN A 457 -9.66 22.17 12.74
CA GLN A 457 -8.83 22.86 13.72
C GLN A 457 -7.39 22.95 13.21
N PRO A 458 -6.80 24.16 13.05
CA PRO A 458 -5.50 24.31 12.39
C PRO A 458 -4.37 23.48 13.02
N GLN A 459 -4.35 23.35 14.35
CA GLN A 459 -3.33 22.58 15.07
C GLN A 459 -3.50 21.07 14.87
N ALA A 460 -4.74 20.56 14.94
CA ALA A 460 -5.03 19.15 14.70
C ALA A 460 -4.75 18.78 13.24
N HIS A 461 -5.15 19.62 12.29
CA HIS A 461 -4.87 19.39 10.88
C HIS A 461 -3.37 19.36 10.57
N ALA A 462 -2.58 20.28 11.17
CA ALA A 462 -1.13 20.25 11.02
C ALA A 462 -0.51 18.95 11.54
N ALA A 463 -1.02 18.40 12.65
CA ALA A 463 -0.58 17.12 13.19
C ALA A 463 -0.93 15.95 12.26
N TYR A 464 -2.19 15.84 11.82
CA TYR A 464 -2.62 14.78 10.90
C TYR A 464 -1.86 14.83 9.57
N ARG A 465 -1.65 16.03 9.01
CA ARG A 465 -0.88 16.21 7.77
C ARG A 465 0.58 15.73 7.91
N ALA A 466 1.20 15.95 9.08
CA ALA A 466 2.56 15.49 9.34
C ALA A 466 2.64 13.95 9.50
N LEU A 467 1.57 13.32 10.00
CA LEU A 467 1.50 11.89 10.27
C LEU A 467 0.98 11.06 9.08
N PHE A 468 0.22 11.66 8.17
CA PHE A 468 -0.34 10.96 7.01
C PHE A 468 0.70 10.20 6.15
N PRO A 469 1.91 10.74 5.87
CA PRO A 469 2.94 9.97 5.17
C PRO A 469 3.33 8.67 5.88
N VAL A 470 3.29 8.64 7.22
CA VAL A 470 3.57 7.42 8.00
C VAL A 470 2.42 6.42 7.87
N PHE A 471 1.17 6.88 7.95
CA PHE A 471 0.00 6.03 7.68
C PHE A 471 0.09 5.37 6.30
N ARG A 472 0.42 6.15 5.27
CA ARG A 472 0.54 5.62 3.90
C ARG A 472 1.71 4.66 3.75
N LEU A 473 2.85 4.95 4.36
CA LEU A 473 4.01 4.04 4.36
C LEU A 473 3.67 2.70 5.02
N LEU A 474 3.02 2.71 6.19
CA LEU A 474 2.62 1.48 6.89
C LEU A 474 1.66 0.63 6.05
N ARG A 475 0.72 1.27 5.34
CA ARG A 475 -0.17 0.61 4.38
C ARG A 475 0.60 -0.03 3.24
N GLU A 476 1.53 0.70 2.63
CA GLU A 476 2.36 0.19 1.52
C GLU A 476 3.21 -1.01 1.97
N GLN A 477 3.73 -0.99 3.20
CA GLN A 477 4.47 -2.12 3.79
C GLN A 477 3.60 -3.34 4.10
N LEU A 478 2.28 -3.16 4.25
CA LEU A 478 1.34 -4.27 4.41
C LEU A 478 1.02 -4.97 3.08
N GLN A 479 1.31 -4.35 1.94
CA GLN A 479 0.99 -4.93 0.65
C GLN A 479 2.01 -6.02 0.30
N PRO A 480 1.57 -7.28 0.09
CA PRO A 480 2.47 -8.34 -0.34
C PRO A 480 3.25 -7.92 -1.60
N ILE A 481 4.54 -8.27 -1.67
CA ILE A 481 5.36 -8.01 -2.87
C ILE A 481 4.69 -8.59 -4.11
N ILE A 482 4.01 -9.73 -3.97
CA ILE A 482 3.20 -10.35 -5.03
C ILE A 482 2.16 -9.38 -5.58
N ASP A 483 1.39 -8.71 -4.72
CA ASP A 483 0.36 -7.76 -5.14
C ASP A 483 1.00 -6.54 -5.84
N LEU A 484 2.15 -6.07 -5.35
CA LEU A 484 2.87 -4.94 -5.94
C LEU A 484 3.52 -5.26 -7.29
N ALA A 485 4.01 -6.49 -7.45
CA ALA A 485 4.84 -6.90 -8.58
C ALA A 485 4.08 -7.72 -9.65
N HIS A 486 2.82 -8.11 -9.40
CA HIS A 486 2.03 -8.98 -10.27
C HIS A 486 2.13 -8.60 -11.77
N ASP A 487 1.93 -7.32 -12.09
CA ASP A 487 1.97 -6.82 -13.46
C ASP A 487 3.32 -6.25 -13.92
N ALA A 488 4.37 -6.38 -13.09
CA ALA A 488 5.68 -5.82 -13.39
C ALA A 488 6.45 -6.65 -14.43
N GLU A 489 7.03 -5.98 -15.43
CA GLU A 489 8.03 -6.58 -16.33
C GLU A 489 9.44 -6.59 -15.72
N VAL A 490 9.69 -5.69 -14.78
CA VAL A 490 10.98 -5.49 -14.11
C VAL A 490 10.74 -5.32 -12.61
N ILE A 491 11.41 -6.14 -11.79
CA ILE A 491 11.50 -5.92 -10.34
C ILE A 491 12.89 -5.37 -10.03
N VAL A 492 12.97 -4.26 -9.30
CA VAL A 492 14.24 -3.76 -8.75
C VAL A 492 14.22 -3.98 -7.25
N THR A 493 15.14 -4.80 -6.74
CA THR A 493 15.20 -5.16 -5.32
C THR A 493 16.54 -4.78 -4.69
N SER A 494 16.51 -4.49 -3.39
CA SER A 494 17.70 -4.39 -2.56
C SER A 494 17.73 -5.48 -1.50
N TYR A 495 16.73 -5.53 -0.62
CA TYR A 495 16.68 -6.48 0.49
C TYR A 495 15.52 -7.46 0.42
N ASP A 496 14.49 -7.15 -0.37
CA ASP A 496 13.27 -7.94 -0.48
C ASP A 496 13.56 -9.32 -1.06
N ASP A 497 13.03 -10.37 -0.44
CA ASP A 497 13.17 -11.74 -0.90
C ASP A 497 12.28 -11.99 -2.13
N ILE A 498 12.93 -12.19 -3.28
CA ILE A 498 12.25 -12.54 -4.52
C ILE A 498 12.28 -14.07 -4.63
N THR A 499 11.32 -14.69 -3.96
CA THR A 499 11.15 -16.16 -3.89
C THR A 499 10.54 -16.71 -5.18
N GLU A 500 10.55 -18.05 -5.31
CA GLU A 500 9.83 -18.75 -6.39
C GLU A 500 8.34 -18.35 -6.46
N GLU A 501 7.68 -18.18 -5.31
CA GLU A 501 6.27 -17.76 -5.23
C GLU A 501 6.05 -16.35 -5.78
N VAL A 502 6.92 -15.39 -5.42
CA VAL A 502 6.88 -14.03 -5.97
C VAL A 502 7.07 -14.07 -7.48
N ILE A 503 8.08 -14.82 -7.95
CA ILE A 503 8.35 -14.97 -9.38
C ILE A 503 7.13 -15.54 -10.09
N HIS A 504 6.55 -16.65 -9.61
CA HIS A 504 5.36 -17.29 -10.18
C HIS A 504 4.15 -16.37 -10.27
N SER A 505 3.97 -15.53 -9.26
CA SER A 505 2.86 -14.59 -9.21
C SER A 505 3.03 -13.38 -10.13
N CYS A 506 4.19 -13.22 -10.78
CA CYS A 506 4.45 -12.15 -11.75
C CYS A 506 4.49 -12.72 -13.19
N PRO A 507 3.35 -12.84 -13.90
CA PRO A 507 3.31 -13.45 -15.24
C PRO A 507 4.14 -12.70 -16.29
N LYS A 508 4.29 -11.38 -16.17
CA LYS A 508 4.98 -10.52 -17.15
C LYS A 508 6.47 -10.32 -16.86
N LEU A 509 6.96 -10.83 -15.74
CA LEU A 509 8.32 -10.56 -15.27
C LEU A 509 9.37 -11.07 -16.26
N LYS A 510 10.28 -10.17 -16.66
CA LYS A 510 11.39 -10.44 -17.60
C LYS A 510 12.75 -10.18 -16.98
N VAL A 511 12.85 -9.22 -16.06
CA VAL A 511 14.11 -8.84 -15.41
C VAL A 511 13.92 -8.68 -13.91
N ILE A 512 14.87 -9.20 -13.13
CA ILE A 512 15.01 -8.91 -11.69
C ILE A 512 16.36 -8.23 -11.48
N ALA A 513 16.35 -6.95 -11.14
CA ALA A 513 17.55 -6.16 -10.90
C ALA A 513 17.91 -6.09 -9.42
N CYS A 514 19.01 -6.74 -9.05
CA CYS A 514 19.54 -6.72 -7.70
C CYS A 514 20.57 -5.61 -7.52
N THR A 515 20.30 -4.67 -6.62
CA THR A 515 21.24 -3.59 -6.25
C THR A 515 22.40 -4.07 -5.34
N ARG A 516 22.53 -5.39 -5.13
CA ARG A 516 23.62 -6.00 -4.37
C ARG A 516 24.71 -6.54 -5.28
N ALA A 517 25.90 -6.70 -4.71
CA ALA A 517 27.06 -7.24 -5.41
C ALA A 517 26.88 -8.71 -5.80
N ASN A 518 25.97 -9.44 -5.14
CA ASN A 518 25.50 -10.79 -5.48
C ASN A 518 23.98 -10.86 -5.21
N PRO A 519 23.20 -11.57 -6.03
CA PRO A 519 21.74 -11.70 -5.90
C PRO A 519 21.35 -12.76 -4.84
N VAL A 520 21.76 -12.56 -3.59
CA VAL A 520 21.55 -13.56 -2.51
C VAL A 520 20.10 -13.66 -2.02
N ASN A 521 19.28 -12.65 -2.30
CA ASN A 521 17.87 -12.54 -1.93
C ASN A 521 16.93 -12.86 -3.11
N ILE A 522 17.44 -13.53 -4.15
CA ILE A 522 16.67 -13.89 -5.34
C ILE A 522 16.81 -15.40 -5.55
N ASP A 523 15.68 -16.07 -5.78
CA ASP A 523 15.69 -17.45 -6.27
C ASP A 523 16.10 -17.46 -7.75
N VAL A 524 17.42 -17.51 -7.96
CA VAL A 524 18.02 -17.52 -9.29
C VAL A 524 17.66 -18.78 -10.10
N GLN A 525 17.28 -19.88 -9.44
CA GLN A 525 16.87 -21.11 -10.11
C GLN A 525 15.46 -20.95 -10.70
N ALA A 526 14.52 -20.45 -9.90
CA ALA A 526 13.18 -20.13 -10.35
C ALA A 526 13.17 -19.07 -11.46
N ALA A 527 14.00 -18.01 -11.31
CA ALA A 527 14.16 -17.00 -12.36
C ALA A 527 14.66 -17.62 -13.68
N ARG A 528 15.69 -18.48 -13.63
CA ARG A 528 16.23 -19.17 -14.80
C ARG A 528 15.19 -20.11 -15.44
N ALA A 529 14.42 -20.84 -14.65
CA ALA A 529 13.38 -21.75 -15.15
C ALA A 529 12.33 -21.01 -16.00
N ARG A 530 12.11 -19.72 -15.74
CA ARG A 530 11.18 -18.85 -16.48
C ARG A 530 11.85 -17.93 -17.51
N ASN A 531 13.14 -18.11 -17.81
CA ASN A 531 13.92 -17.24 -18.70
C ASN A 531 13.93 -15.76 -18.26
N ILE A 532 13.87 -15.52 -16.94
CA ILE A 532 13.94 -14.18 -16.35
C ILE A 532 15.41 -13.82 -16.14
N THR A 533 15.82 -12.66 -16.64
CA THR A 533 17.21 -12.20 -16.50
C THR A 533 17.42 -11.59 -15.12
N VAL A 534 18.43 -12.06 -14.40
CA VAL A 534 18.83 -11.45 -13.12
C VAL A 534 19.99 -10.49 -13.37
N LEU A 535 19.82 -9.21 -13.05
CA LEU A 535 20.90 -8.21 -13.07
C LEU A 535 21.50 -8.06 -11.67
N TYR A 536 22.77 -7.74 -11.60
CA TYR A 536 23.47 -7.51 -10.33
C TYR A 536 24.53 -6.41 -10.47
N THR A 537 25.18 -6.02 -9.37
CA THR A 537 26.10 -4.86 -9.36
C THR A 537 27.50 -5.23 -8.90
N PRO A 538 28.26 -6.00 -9.71
CA PRO A 538 29.59 -6.48 -9.33
C PRO A 538 30.57 -5.32 -9.08
N GLY A 539 31.30 -5.39 -7.96
CA GLY A 539 32.34 -4.41 -7.65
C GLY A 539 31.86 -3.00 -7.31
N ARG A 540 30.54 -2.79 -7.10
CA ARG A 540 29.96 -1.47 -6.79
C ARG A 540 30.62 -0.74 -5.62
N ASN A 541 31.14 -1.50 -4.66
CA ASN A 541 31.74 -1.02 -3.41
C ASN A 541 33.26 -1.24 -3.36
N ALA A 542 33.91 -1.52 -4.50
CA ALA A 542 35.30 -1.94 -4.49
C ALA A 542 36.27 -0.84 -4.00
N ASP A 543 35.99 0.42 -4.31
CA ASP A 543 36.78 1.56 -3.80
C ASP A 543 36.57 1.75 -2.29
N ALA A 544 35.32 1.71 -1.83
CA ALA A 544 34.98 1.84 -0.41
C ALA A 544 35.70 0.80 0.46
N ALA A 545 35.65 -0.47 0.05
CA ALA A 545 36.29 -1.56 0.79
C ALA A 545 37.82 -1.43 0.78
N ALA A 546 38.40 -1.00 -0.35
CA ALA A 546 39.83 -0.78 -0.45
C ALA A 546 40.28 0.39 0.45
N GLU A 547 39.58 1.52 0.42
CA GLU A 547 39.88 2.68 1.25
C GLU A 547 39.78 2.36 2.74
N LEU A 548 38.73 1.64 3.16
CA LEU A 548 38.62 1.20 4.56
C LEU A 548 39.75 0.24 4.93
N THR A 549 40.12 -0.71 4.06
CA THR A 549 41.26 -1.62 4.30
C THR A 549 42.54 -0.83 4.57
N LEU A 550 42.84 0.20 3.77
CA LEU A 550 44.00 1.06 3.97
C LEU A 550 43.89 1.91 5.23
N GLY A 551 42.68 2.42 5.54
CA GLY A 551 42.41 3.14 6.79
C GLY A 551 42.64 2.27 8.02
N LEU A 552 42.16 1.02 8.01
CA LEU A 552 42.41 0.03 9.05
C LEU A 552 43.89 -0.34 9.16
N MET A 553 44.57 -0.48 8.02
CA MET A 553 46.01 -0.72 7.97
C MET A 553 46.82 0.38 8.65
N LEU A 554 46.52 1.65 8.32
CA LEU A 554 47.13 2.81 8.99
C LEU A 554 46.73 2.87 10.46
N GLY A 555 45.47 2.57 10.79
CA GLY A 555 44.96 2.50 12.15
C GLY A 555 45.74 1.51 13.01
N LEU A 556 45.98 0.31 12.50
CA LEU A 556 46.79 -0.72 13.17
C LEU A 556 48.25 -0.30 13.31
N MET A 557 48.84 0.23 12.23
CA MET A 557 50.26 0.60 12.23
C MET A 557 50.55 1.81 13.10
N ARG A 558 49.56 2.66 13.37
CA ARG A 558 49.72 3.92 14.11
C ARG A 558 48.93 3.99 15.41
N HIS A 559 48.27 2.89 15.82
CA HIS A 559 47.44 2.80 17.02
C HIS A 559 46.38 3.91 17.13
N ILE A 560 45.78 4.31 16.00
CA ILE A 560 44.87 5.47 15.96
C ILE A 560 43.61 5.23 16.80
N PRO A 561 42.87 4.11 16.64
CA PRO A 561 41.66 3.90 17.44
C PRO A 561 41.95 3.70 18.93
N GLN A 562 43.04 3.01 19.26
CA GLN A 562 43.44 2.76 20.65
C GLN A 562 43.81 4.06 21.36
N SER A 563 44.65 4.90 20.74
CA SER A 563 45.04 6.20 21.30
C SER A 563 43.84 7.15 21.42
N HIS A 564 42.95 7.16 20.42
CA HIS A 564 41.69 7.92 20.48
C HIS A 564 40.79 7.45 21.63
N ALA A 565 40.56 6.14 21.76
CA ALA A 565 39.73 5.56 22.80
C ALA A 565 40.30 5.82 24.19
N ALA A 566 41.62 5.72 24.36
CA ALA A 566 42.30 6.04 25.62
C ALA A 566 42.01 7.49 26.05
N LEU A 567 42.21 8.45 25.15
CA LEU A 567 41.91 9.87 25.44
C LEU A 567 40.44 10.11 25.74
N LYS A 568 39.52 9.49 24.98
CA LYS A 568 38.07 9.61 25.22
C LYS A 568 37.63 9.02 26.57
N ARG A 569 38.34 8.00 27.07
CA ARG A 569 38.15 7.42 28.41
C ARG A 569 38.86 8.21 29.52
N GLY A 570 39.50 9.33 29.19
CA GLY A 570 40.21 10.18 30.15
C GLY A 570 41.66 9.74 30.44
N ALA A 571 42.17 8.67 29.82
CA ALA A 571 43.58 8.33 29.93
C ALA A 571 44.44 9.37 29.20
N PHE A 572 45.63 9.66 29.74
CA PHE A 572 46.53 10.69 29.20
C PHE A 572 45.88 12.10 29.13
N THR A 573 44.90 12.38 30.00
CA THR A 573 44.27 13.70 30.14
C THR A 573 44.65 14.35 31.47
N ARG A 574 44.34 15.65 31.62
CA ARG A 574 44.54 16.40 32.86
C ARG A 574 43.21 16.59 33.58
N GLU A 575 43.25 16.70 34.91
CA GLU A 575 42.07 16.92 35.74
C GLU A 575 41.49 18.35 35.64
N SER A 576 42.28 19.36 35.26
CA SER A 576 41.85 20.78 35.19
C SER A 576 42.56 21.61 34.11
N GLN A 577 42.01 22.78 33.78
CA GLN A 577 42.62 23.80 32.88
C GLN A 577 43.81 24.55 33.53
N SER A 578 44.64 23.88 34.32
CA SER A 578 45.81 24.51 34.94
C SER A 578 46.91 24.82 33.91
N GLU A 579 47.58 25.97 34.10
CA GLU A 579 48.71 26.38 33.27
C GLU A 579 49.82 25.32 33.30
N GLN A 580 50.35 24.99 32.12
CA GLN A 580 51.37 23.97 31.94
C GLN A 580 52.68 24.38 32.64
N GLN A 581 52.99 23.76 33.78
CA GLN A 581 54.31 23.87 34.38
C GLN A 581 55.33 23.23 33.45
N THR A 582 56.13 24.09 32.80
CA THR A 582 57.24 23.67 31.97
C THR A 582 58.38 23.20 32.87
N GLN A 583 59.00 22.06 32.58
CA GLN A 583 60.26 21.71 33.23
C GLN A 583 61.29 22.82 32.94
N SER A 584 61.90 23.36 33.98
CA SER A 584 62.91 24.42 33.90
C SER A 584 64.03 24.04 32.92
N GLY A 585 64.13 24.73 31.80
CA GLY A 585 65.21 24.57 30.81
C GLY A 585 64.83 23.85 29.50
N LEU A 586 63.60 23.33 29.37
CA LEU A 586 63.09 22.73 28.12
C LEU A 586 62.14 23.70 27.38
N ARG A 587 62.00 23.53 26.05
CA ARG A 587 61.05 24.34 25.26
C ARG A 587 59.62 24.05 25.70
N LYS A 588 58.75 25.07 25.64
CA LYS A 588 57.34 25.03 26.09
C LYS A 588 56.45 24.01 25.36
N ASP A 589 56.90 23.44 24.25
CA ASP A 589 56.18 22.54 23.35
C ASP A 589 56.47 21.04 23.56
N VAL A 590 57.44 20.67 24.41
CA VAL A 590 57.76 19.25 24.70
C VAL A 590 56.98 18.77 25.91
N VAL A 591 55.88 18.05 25.68
CA VAL A 591 54.90 17.68 26.72
C VAL A 591 55.03 16.22 27.18
N TRP A 592 55.46 15.32 26.30
CA TRP A 592 55.52 13.88 26.56
C TRP A 592 56.98 13.43 26.65
N ASP A 593 57.30 12.60 27.65
CA ASP A 593 58.62 11.98 27.81
C ASP A 593 58.68 10.61 27.10
N VAL A 594 59.79 9.89 27.27
CA VAL A 594 60.02 8.54 26.72
C VAL A 594 59.93 7.45 27.79
N SER A 595 59.19 7.70 28.87
CA SER A 595 58.90 6.66 29.87
C SER A 595 58.03 5.55 29.26
N PRO A 596 58.12 4.30 29.75
CA PRO A 596 57.30 3.18 29.24
C PRO A 596 55.79 3.45 29.25
N GLU A 597 55.33 4.27 30.20
CA GLU A 597 53.93 4.64 30.38
C GLU A 597 53.52 5.87 29.55
N SER A 598 54.47 6.58 28.94
CA SER A 598 54.19 7.75 28.10
C SER A 598 53.37 7.36 26.87
N PRO A 599 52.38 8.17 26.45
CA PRO A 599 51.63 7.90 25.22
C PRO A 599 52.54 7.87 23.98
N TYR A 600 53.73 8.50 24.04
CA TYR A 600 54.73 8.44 22.97
C TYR A 600 55.32 7.03 22.80
N GLU A 601 55.50 6.28 23.89
CA GLU A 601 56.00 4.90 23.88
C GLU A 601 54.86 3.89 23.74
N VAL A 602 53.76 4.05 24.49
CA VAL A 602 52.60 3.15 24.50
C VAL A 602 51.95 3.02 23.12
N PHE A 603 51.82 4.13 22.38
CA PHE A 603 51.21 4.15 21.05
C PHE A 603 52.24 4.30 19.92
N LYS A 604 53.51 3.98 20.18
CA LYS A 604 54.57 4.05 19.17
C LYS A 604 54.27 3.12 18.01
N GLY A 605 53.91 3.72 16.87
CA GLY A 605 53.58 3.00 15.64
C GLY A 605 54.76 2.80 14.69
N GLY A 606 54.48 2.13 13.57
CA GLY A 606 55.39 1.96 12.44
C GLY A 606 54.91 2.65 11.16
N GLU A 607 55.84 2.84 10.23
CA GLU A 607 55.56 3.33 8.87
C GLU A 607 55.26 2.17 7.92
N LEU A 608 54.51 2.45 6.83
CA LEU A 608 54.21 1.47 5.78
C LEU A 608 55.34 1.29 4.77
N ARG A 609 56.15 2.33 4.54
CA ARG A 609 57.20 2.30 3.52
C ARG A 609 58.18 1.15 3.75
N ASN A 610 58.55 0.46 2.67
CA ASN A 610 59.42 -0.72 2.65
C ASN A 610 58.87 -1.96 3.38
N LYS A 611 57.63 -1.93 3.90
CA LYS A 611 56.97 -3.13 4.45
C LYS A 611 56.33 -3.97 3.36
N THR A 612 56.14 -5.25 3.66
CA THR A 612 55.50 -6.21 2.76
C THR A 612 54.03 -6.40 3.11
N LEU A 613 53.14 -6.16 2.14
CA LEU A 613 51.71 -6.47 2.21
C LEU A 613 51.41 -7.76 1.44
N GLY A 614 50.92 -8.76 2.13
CA GLY A 614 50.33 -9.96 1.54
C GLY A 614 48.86 -9.75 1.22
N LEU A 615 48.47 -9.94 -0.03
CA LEU A 615 47.08 -9.88 -0.50
C LEU A 615 46.59 -11.26 -0.91
N ILE A 616 45.50 -11.70 -0.30
CA ILE A 616 44.85 -12.96 -0.65
C ILE A 616 43.54 -12.64 -1.36
N GLY A 617 43.50 -12.90 -2.67
CA GLY A 617 42.47 -12.45 -3.60
C GLY A 617 42.88 -11.18 -4.35
N TYR A 618 42.99 -11.28 -5.67
CA TYR A 618 43.40 -10.22 -6.59
C TYR A 618 42.29 -9.81 -7.57
N GLY A 619 41.05 -9.79 -7.05
CA GLY A 619 39.86 -9.31 -7.75
C GLY A 619 39.70 -7.78 -7.73
N ASN A 620 38.46 -7.31 -7.84
CA ASN A 620 38.15 -5.87 -7.92
C ASN A 620 38.68 -5.05 -6.74
N ILE A 621 38.61 -5.59 -5.51
CA ILE A 621 39.09 -4.91 -4.30
C ILE A 621 40.61 -5.06 -4.17
N GLY A 622 41.14 -6.29 -4.25
CA GLY A 622 42.57 -6.56 -4.08
C GLY A 622 43.47 -5.74 -5.02
N ARG A 623 43.08 -5.56 -6.28
CA ARG A 623 43.81 -4.70 -7.24
C ARG A 623 43.85 -3.24 -6.82
N ARG A 624 42.78 -2.72 -6.23
CA ARG A 624 42.73 -1.33 -5.74
C ARG A 624 43.59 -1.16 -4.49
N VAL A 625 43.53 -2.12 -3.56
CA VAL A 625 44.38 -2.14 -2.37
C VAL A 625 45.85 -2.17 -2.77
N ALA A 626 46.25 -3.08 -3.67
CA ALA A 626 47.63 -3.16 -4.18
C ALA A 626 48.11 -1.83 -4.77
N ARG A 627 47.29 -1.19 -5.61
CA ARG A 627 47.61 0.09 -6.23
C ARG A 627 47.87 1.18 -5.19
N ILE A 628 46.99 1.31 -4.19
CA ILE A 628 47.12 2.34 -3.15
C ILE A 628 48.32 2.03 -2.24
N ALA A 629 48.49 0.77 -1.83
CA ALA A 629 49.59 0.34 -0.97
C ALA A 629 50.97 0.57 -1.62
N ARG A 630 51.11 0.35 -2.93
CA ARG A 630 52.35 0.67 -3.67
C ARG A 630 52.66 2.17 -3.64
N ALA A 631 51.66 3.05 -3.63
CA ALA A 631 51.87 4.48 -3.50
C ALA A 631 52.46 4.89 -2.13
N PHE A 632 52.26 4.07 -1.09
CA PHE A 632 52.95 4.21 0.20
C PHE A 632 54.38 3.61 0.21
N GLY A 633 54.83 3.04 -0.91
CA GLY A 633 56.14 2.40 -1.04
C GLY A 633 56.23 1.02 -0.40
N MET A 634 55.11 0.28 -0.35
CA MET A 634 55.08 -1.12 0.11
C MET A 634 55.47 -2.09 -1.00
N ASN A 635 56.06 -3.22 -0.60
CA ASN A 635 56.21 -4.39 -1.46
C ASN A 635 54.95 -5.25 -1.35
N ILE A 636 54.42 -5.77 -2.45
CA ILE A 636 53.16 -6.52 -2.45
C ILE A 636 53.40 -7.97 -2.87
N LEU A 637 52.91 -8.91 -2.06
CA LEU A 637 52.84 -10.33 -2.38
C LEU A 637 51.38 -10.71 -2.62
N VAL A 638 51.10 -11.47 -3.67
CA VAL A 638 49.72 -11.83 -4.06
C VAL A 638 49.54 -13.33 -4.14
N VAL A 639 48.43 -13.80 -3.59
CA VAL A 639 47.91 -15.16 -3.80
C VAL A 639 46.52 -15.06 -4.39
N ASP A 640 46.38 -15.49 -5.65
CA ASP A 640 45.10 -15.70 -6.32
C ASP A 640 45.23 -16.90 -7.28
N PRO A 641 44.45 -17.98 -7.08
CA PRO A 641 44.54 -19.18 -7.92
C PRO A 641 43.98 -18.96 -9.33
N PHE A 642 43.20 -17.90 -9.56
CA PHE A 642 42.48 -17.65 -10.81
C PHE A 642 43.15 -16.58 -11.70
N VAL A 643 44.18 -15.89 -11.22
CA VAL A 643 44.92 -14.86 -11.98
C VAL A 643 46.32 -15.37 -12.27
N ALA A 644 46.78 -15.31 -13.53
CA ALA A 644 48.09 -15.82 -13.91
C ALA A 644 49.24 -14.94 -13.34
N ALA A 645 50.46 -15.48 -13.27
CA ALA A 645 51.60 -14.72 -12.73
C ALA A 645 51.96 -13.53 -13.62
N GLU A 646 51.82 -13.68 -14.94
CA GLU A 646 52.08 -12.64 -15.92
C GLU A 646 51.15 -11.42 -15.76
N ASP A 647 49.96 -11.61 -15.17
CA ASP A 647 48.98 -10.55 -14.89
C ASP A 647 49.22 -9.84 -13.54
N ILE A 648 50.18 -10.32 -12.75
CA ILE A 648 50.49 -9.81 -11.40
C ILE A 648 51.91 -9.26 -11.33
N ASP A 649 52.89 -9.96 -11.91
CA ASP A 649 54.30 -9.67 -11.68
C ASP A 649 54.76 -8.36 -12.35
N GLU A 650 55.10 -7.38 -11.52
CA GLU A 650 55.69 -6.11 -11.92
C GLU A 650 56.60 -5.58 -10.78
N PRO A 651 57.48 -4.58 -10.99
CA PRO A 651 58.35 -4.09 -9.93
C PRO A 651 57.59 -3.69 -8.64
N GLY A 652 57.84 -4.43 -7.55
CA GLY A 652 57.21 -4.24 -6.24
C GLY A 652 55.87 -4.96 -6.03
N LEU A 653 55.43 -5.82 -6.96
CA LEU A 653 54.24 -6.66 -6.88
C LEU A 653 54.54 -8.04 -7.45
N HIS A 654 54.42 -9.09 -6.64
CA HIS A 654 54.79 -10.45 -7.04
C HIS A 654 53.76 -11.49 -6.63
N LYS A 655 53.48 -12.45 -7.52
CA LYS A 655 52.69 -13.64 -7.17
C LYS A 655 53.54 -14.62 -6.35
N THR A 656 52.95 -15.26 -5.35
CA THR A 656 53.63 -16.24 -4.48
C THR A 656 52.70 -17.36 -4.00
N THR A 657 53.17 -18.22 -3.09
CA THR A 657 52.34 -19.23 -2.41
C THR A 657 51.73 -18.70 -1.12
N LEU A 658 50.65 -19.34 -0.64
CA LEU A 658 49.97 -18.96 0.59
C LEU A 658 50.92 -18.96 1.80
N GLU A 659 51.72 -20.01 1.94
CA GLU A 659 52.66 -20.18 3.04
C GLU A 659 53.78 -19.14 3.00
N ALA A 660 54.33 -18.87 1.81
CA ALA A 660 55.36 -17.84 1.62
C ALA A 660 54.80 -16.44 1.94
N LEU A 661 53.58 -16.14 1.50
CA LEU A 661 52.90 -14.88 1.78
C LEU A 661 52.76 -14.62 3.29
N PHE A 662 52.28 -15.59 4.07
CA PHE A 662 52.13 -15.43 5.52
C PHE A 662 53.47 -15.27 6.24
N ARG A 663 54.50 -16.02 5.82
CA ARG A 663 55.84 -15.96 6.41
C ARG A 663 56.58 -14.64 6.12
N GLU A 664 56.37 -14.06 4.95
CA GLU A 664 57.17 -12.93 4.45
C GLU A 664 56.47 -11.57 4.60
N SER A 665 55.16 -11.55 4.86
CA SER A 665 54.39 -10.31 5.00
C SER A 665 54.50 -9.72 6.40
N ASP A 666 54.54 -8.39 6.46
CA ASP A 666 54.37 -7.64 7.71
C ASP A 666 52.87 -7.43 8.00
N ILE A 667 52.07 -7.36 6.94
CA ILE A 667 50.61 -7.19 7.00
C ILE A 667 49.99 -8.14 5.97
N VAL A 668 48.95 -8.89 6.36
CA VAL A 668 48.15 -9.72 5.45
C VAL A 668 46.73 -9.17 5.38
N SER A 669 46.19 -9.00 4.17
CA SER A 669 44.82 -8.53 3.93
C SER A 669 44.03 -9.50 3.06
N LEU A 670 42.79 -9.79 3.49
CA LEU A 670 41.92 -10.78 2.88
C LEU A 670 40.86 -10.12 1.97
N HIS A 671 40.75 -10.59 0.73
CA HIS A 671 39.83 -10.07 -0.29
C HIS A 671 39.13 -11.22 -1.03
N LEU A 672 38.68 -12.23 -0.29
CA LEU A 672 38.06 -13.44 -0.82
C LEU A 672 36.54 -13.45 -0.64
N SER A 673 35.84 -14.08 -1.59
CA SER A 673 34.47 -14.56 -1.41
C SER A 673 34.47 -15.81 -0.51
N SER A 674 33.37 -16.04 0.21
CA SER A 674 33.17 -17.25 1.02
C SER A 674 32.81 -18.46 0.14
N GLY A 675 33.21 -19.65 0.55
CA GLY A 675 32.92 -20.89 -0.15
C GLY A 675 33.87 -22.03 0.23
N PRO A 676 33.64 -23.25 -0.30
CA PRO A 676 34.38 -24.45 0.13
C PRO A 676 35.91 -24.38 0.00
N HIS A 677 36.43 -23.50 -0.86
CA HIS A 677 37.86 -23.32 -1.10
C HIS A 677 38.51 -22.19 -0.28
N SER A 678 37.71 -21.39 0.43
CA SER A 678 38.18 -20.23 1.21
C SER A 678 37.76 -20.27 2.68
N ASP A 679 36.70 -21.00 3.03
CA ASP A 679 36.23 -21.12 4.40
C ASP A 679 37.26 -21.87 5.26
N GLY A 680 37.65 -21.28 6.39
CA GLY A 680 38.67 -21.80 7.30
C GLY A 680 40.09 -21.78 6.73
N LEU A 681 40.33 -21.11 5.59
CA LEU A 681 41.64 -21.06 4.93
C LEU A 681 42.73 -20.53 5.87
N VAL A 682 42.42 -19.46 6.61
CA VAL A 682 43.34 -18.86 7.58
C VAL A 682 43.13 -19.49 8.95
N SER A 683 44.06 -20.38 9.31
CA SER A 683 44.05 -21.18 10.54
C SER A 683 45.36 -21.05 11.32
N ALA A 684 45.44 -21.69 12.48
CA ALA A 684 46.59 -21.61 13.39
C ALA A 684 47.96 -21.83 12.70
N PRO A 685 48.18 -22.84 11.82
CA PRO A 685 49.48 -23.02 11.17
C PRO A 685 49.96 -21.80 10.37
N LEU A 686 49.06 -21.14 9.63
CA LEU A 686 49.40 -19.95 8.85
C LEU A 686 49.64 -18.75 9.76
N LEU A 687 48.76 -18.54 10.75
CA LEU A 687 48.87 -17.44 11.70
C LEU A 687 50.16 -17.52 12.52
N GLN A 688 50.54 -18.72 12.96
CA GLN A 688 51.76 -18.96 13.75
C GLN A 688 53.05 -18.85 12.90
N SER A 689 52.95 -18.98 11.57
CA SER A 689 54.10 -18.83 10.67
C SER A 689 54.51 -17.38 10.40
N MET A 690 53.68 -16.42 10.82
CA MET A 690 53.89 -15.00 10.55
C MET A 690 55.05 -14.42 11.37
N LYS A 691 55.61 -13.30 10.90
CA LYS A 691 56.64 -12.56 11.63
C LYS A 691 56.10 -12.06 12.99
N PRO A 692 56.95 -11.98 14.03
CA PRO A 692 56.59 -11.30 15.27
C PRO A 692 56.15 -9.86 15.02
N GLY A 693 54.98 -9.49 15.55
CA GLY A 693 54.36 -8.18 15.41
C GLY A 693 53.54 -7.98 14.13
N ALA A 694 53.43 -8.99 13.26
CA ALA A 694 52.68 -8.90 12.01
C ALA A 694 51.19 -8.64 12.25
N LYS A 695 50.50 -8.15 11.21
CA LYS A 695 49.10 -7.73 11.27
C LYS A 695 48.22 -8.50 10.31
N LEU A 696 46.96 -8.75 10.69
CA LEU A 696 45.94 -9.33 9.82
C LEU A 696 44.78 -8.35 9.62
N ILE A 697 44.28 -8.23 8.39
CA ILE A 697 43.11 -7.41 8.06
C ILE A 697 42.08 -8.27 7.32
N ASN A 698 40.85 -8.32 7.83
CA ASN A 698 39.74 -9.00 7.17
C ASN A 698 38.53 -8.06 7.04
N THR A 699 38.32 -7.57 5.82
CA THR A 699 37.12 -6.80 5.42
C THR A 699 36.29 -7.55 4.39
N SER A 700 36.49 -8.86 4.22
CA SER A 700 35.82 -9.65 3.18
C SER A 700 34.74 -10.55 3.78
N ARG A 701 35.11 -11.69 4.37
CA ARG A 701 34.17 -12.69 4.90
C ARG A 701 34.73 -13.31 6.16
N ALA A 702 33.89 -13.42 7.19
CA ALA A 702 34.29 -13.97 8.48
C ALA A 702 34.70 -15.44 8.37
N SER A 703 33.98 -16.21 7.54
CA SER A 703 34.22 -17.64 7.33
C SER A 703 35.63 -17.98 6.87
N VAL A 704 36.36 -17.04 6.26
CA VAL A 704 37.73 -17.25 5.74
C VAL A 704 38.74 -17.48 6.86
N VAL A 705 38.47 -16.97 8.07
CA VAL A 705 39.36 -17.07 9.22
C VAL A 705 38.73 -17.95 10.29
N VAL A 706 39.51 -18.89 10.82
CA VAL A 706 39.13 -19.63 12.03
C VAL A 706 39.27 -18.69 13.23
N GLU A 707 38.14 -18.21 13.75
CA GLU A 707 38.11 -17.14 14.76
C GLU A 707 38.86 -17.50 16.05
N ALA A 708 38.70 -18.75 16.52
CA ALA A 708 39.40 -19.24 17.71
C ALA A 708 40.92 -19.19 17.55
N ASP A 709 41.44 -19.57 16.37
CA ASP A 709 42.87 -19.55 16.07
C ASP A 709 43.40 -18.11 15.98
N LEU A 710 42.59 -17.19 15.43
CA LEU A 710 42.93 -15.77 15.39
C LEU A 710 43.02 -15.18 16.81
N ILE A 711 42.04 -15.47 17.66
CA ILE A 711 42.04 -15.02 19.06
C ILE A 711 43.29 -15.55 19.79
N ASP A 712 43.62 -16.83 19.63
CA ASP A 712 44.82 -17.39 20.26
C ASP A 712 46.11 -16.76 19.71
N ALA A 713 46.20 -16.56 18.40
CA ALA A 713 47.36 -15.91 17.78
C ALA A 713 47.53 -14.44 18.23
N LEU A 714 46.45 -13.74 18.58
CA LEU A 714 46.48 -12.37 19.12
C LEU A 714 46.81 -12.31 20.61
N ARG A 715 46.48 -13.35 21.38
CA ARG A 715 46.80 -13.45 22.81
C ARG A 715 48.23 -13.91 23.06
N HIS A 716 48.66 -14.95 22.35
CA HIS A 716 49.87 -15.71 22.66
C HIS A 716 50.79 -15.90 21.46
N GLY A 717 50.33 -15.57 20.25
CA GLY A 717 51.04 -15.83 19.00
C GLY A 717 51.84 -14.63 18.48
N PRO A 718 52.32 -14.72 17.22
CA PRO A 718 53.18 -13.71 16.63
C PRO A 718 52.42 -12.46 16.18
N LEU A 719 51.08 -12.44 16.21
CA LEU A 719 50.30 -11.31 15.72
C LEU A 719 50.36 -10.15 16.70
N GLY A 720 50.86 -9.01 16.21
CA GLY A 720 50.83 -7.78 16.97
C GLY A 720 49.50 -7.01 16.84
N GLY A 721 48.51 -7.56 16.14
CA GLY A 721 47.17 -6.98 16.04
C GLY A 721 46.39 -7.39 14.80
N ALA A 722 45.08 -7.16 14.82
CA ALA A 722 44.18 -7.46 13.70
C ALA A 722 43.13 -6.37 13.49
N ALA A 723 42.65 -6.20 12.26
CA ALA A 723 41.52 -5.34 11.95
C ALA A 723 40.41 -6.13 11.25
N LEU A 724 39.21 -6.11 11.81
CA LEU A 724 38.08 -6.93 11.38
C LEU A 724 36.86 -6.04 11.13
N ASP A 725 36.21 -6.26 9.99
CA ASP A 725 34.92 -5.65 9.68
C ASP A 725 33.78 -6.68 9.66
N VAL A 726 34.09 -7.97 9.73
CA VAL A 726 33.16 -9.09 9.57
C VAL A 726 33.37 -10.14 10.66
N TYR A 727 32.28 -10.77 11.10
CA TYR A 727 32.30 -11.73 12.23
C TYR A 727 31.46 -12.98 11.94
N HIS A 728 31.77 -14.11 12.60
CA HIS A 728 30.99 -15.35 12.41
C HIS A 728 29.55 -15.21 12.91
N GLN A 729 29.38 -14.44 13.98
CA GLN A 729 28.09 -14.08 14.52
C GLN A 729 27.98 -12.55 14.62
N GLU A 730 27.06 -11.98 13.86
CA GLU A 730 26.79 -10.54 13.85
C GLU A 730 25.38 -10.26 14.41
N PRO A 731 25.22 -9.24 15.27
CA PRO A 731 26.26 -8.38 15.85
C PRO A 731 27.10 -9.08 16.93
N LEU A 732 28.32 -8.58 17.19
CA LEU A 732 29.14 -9.04 18.32
C LEU A 732 28.43 -8.81 19.66
N TRP A 733 28.48 -9.80 20.55
CA TRP A 733 27.98 -9.64 21.92
C TRP A 733 28.97 -8.88 22.81
N ARG A 734 28.46 -8.30 23.90
CA ARG A 734 29.22 -7.38 24.78
C ARG A 734 30.52 -7.96 25.32
N ASP A 735 30.54 -9.24 25.65
CA ASP A 735 31.67 -9.90 26.31
C ASP A 735 32.58 -10.64 25.32
N HIS A 736 32.38 -10.45 24.01
CA HIS A 736 33.22 -11.05 22.98
C HIS A 736 34.70 -10.67 23.19
N PRO A 737 35.70 -11.57 23.04
CA PRO A 737 37.11 -11.25 23.27
C PRO A 737 37.65 -10.01 22.53
N PHE A 738 37.22 -9.81 21.28
CA PHE A 738 37.54 -8.58 20.51
C PHE A 738 37.00 -7.28 21.12
N ILE A 739 36.02 -7.34 22.03
CA ILE A 739 35.42 -6.20 22.73
C ILE A 739 35.99 -6.05 24.13
N SER A 740 36.03 -7.16 24.87
CA SER A 740 36.22 -7.16 26.33
C SER A 740 37.68 -7.30 26.78
N GLU A 741 38.55 -7.84 25.91
CA GLU A 741 39.89 -8.29 26.30
C GLU A 741 41.01 -7.78 25.38
N LEU A 742 40.82 -7.85 24.07
CA LEU A 742 41.91 -7.66 23.11
C LEU A 742 42.06 -6.20 22.65
N ASP A 743 43.00 -5.48 23.27
CA ASP A 743 43.33 -4.08 22.91
C ASP A 743 44.09 -3.93 21.58
N ASN A 744 44.65 -5.02 21.06
CA ASN A 744 45.39 -5.07 19.79
C ASN A 744 44.48 -5.34 18.57
N VAL A 745 43.15 -5.23 18.71
CA VAL A 745 42.19 -5.43 17.62
C VAL A 745 41.46 -4.13 17.31
N ILE A 746 41.29 -3.84 16.01
CA ILE A 746 40.37 -2.80 15.53
C ILE A 746 39.16 -3.51 14.95
N ILE A 747 37.97 -3.15 15.41
CA ILE A 747 36.71 -3.74 14.98
C ILE A 747 35.77 -2.66 14.44
N THR A 748 35.09 -2.96 13.35
CA THR A 748 34.05 -2.12 12.75
C THR A 748 32.78 -2.94 12.46
N PRO A 749 31.58 -2.31 12.44
CA PRO A 749 30.32 -3.03 12.35
C PRO A 749 29.91 -3.30 10.89
N HIS A 750 30.75 -3.98 10.11
CA HIS A 750 30.47 -4.39 8.73
C HIS A 750 30.18 -3.22 7.77
N ILE A 751 31.06 -2.22 7.78
CA ILE A 751 30.92 -0.97 7.02
C ILE A 751 31.86 -0.85 5.82
N ALA A 752 32.67 -1.86 5.48
CA ALA A 752 33.63 -1.81 4.37
C ALA A 752 32.98 -1.42 3.04
N GLY A 753 31.74 -1.85 2.80
CA GLY A 753 31.00 -1.49 1.59
C GLY A 753 30.16 -0.22 1.69
N ALA A 754 30.04 0.39 2.87
CA ALA A 754 29.00 1.37 3.19
C ALA A 754 29.45 2.81 2.90
N THR A 755 29.21 3.29 1.68
CA THR A 755 29.44 4.69 1.29
C THR A 755 28.29 5.22 0.43
N ARG A 756 28.13 6.55 0.36
CA ARG A 756 27.13 7.20 -0.50
C ARG A 756 27.42 6.92 -1.98
N GLU A 757 28.70 6.87 -2.33
CA GLU A 757 29.22 6.58 -3.65
C GLU A 757 28.92 5.15 -4.09
N SER A 758 28.97 4.18 -3.17
CA SER A 758 28.55 2.79 -3.45
C SER A 758 27.08 2.72 -3.87
N ILE A 759 26.22 3.56 -3.29
CA ILE A 759 24.79 3.66 -3.65
C ILE A 759 24.66 4.23 -5.06
N GLN A 760 25.31 5.37 -5.32
CA GLN A 760 25.30 6.02 -6.63
C GLN A 760 25.80 5.08 -7.74
N LYS A 761 26.89 4.35 -7.51
CA LYS A 761 27.46 3.40 -8.47
C LYS A 761 26.49 2.29 -8.83
N HIS A 762 25.87 1.64 -7.85
CA HIS A 762 24.95 0.53 -8.15
C HIS A 762 23.67 1.00 -8.84
N THR A 763 23.17 2.18 -8.48
CA THR A 763 22.02 2.80 -9.14
C THR A 763 22.36 3.12 -10.60
N ALA A 764 23.54 3.69 -10.87
CA ALA A 764 23.99 3.97 -12.23
C ALA A 764 24.15 2.68 -13.07
N MET A 765 24.71 1.63 -12.48
CA MET A 765 24.87 0.32 -13.15
C MET A 765 23.52 -0.31 -13.51
N ILE A 766 22.58 -0.38 -12.57
CA ILE A 766 21.24 -0.93 -12.82
C ILE A 766 20.49 -0.06 -13.83
N ALA A 767 20.52 1.26 -13.69
CA ALA A 767 19.85 2.16 -14.63
C ALA A 767 20.38 1.98 -16.05
N ALA A 768 21.70 1.84 -16.23
CA ALA A 768 22.31 1.59 -17.53
C ALA A 768 21.88 0.26 -18.15
N ASP A 769 21.82 -0.82 -17.37
CA ASP A 769 21.34 -2.12 -17.88
C ASP A 769 19.83 -2.13 -18.14
N LEU A 770 19.03 -1.42 -17.35
CA LEU A 770 17.60 -1.27 -17.64
C LEU A 770 17.35 -0.45 -18.90
N GLN A 771 18.15 0.60 -19.16
CA GLN A 771 18.11 1.32 -20.44
C GLN A 771 18.46 0.42 -21.62
N ARG A 772 19.50 -0.41 -21.48
CA ARG A 772 19.88 -1.43 -22.49
C ARG A 772 18.78 -2.45 -22.70
N PHE A 773 18.18 -2.94 -21.62
CA PHE A 773 17.05 -3.87 -21.69
C PHE A 773 15.88 -3.31 -22.50
N VAL A 774 15.47 -2.06 -22.20
CA VAL A 774 14.40 -1.36 -22.93
C VAL A 774 14.77 -1.17 -24.40
N ALA A 775 16.04 -0.90 -24.70
CA ALA A 775 16.54 -0.74 -26.07
C ALA A 775 16.78 -2.06 -26.82
N GLY A 776 16.65 -3.22 -26.17
CA GLY A 776 16.99 -4.52 -26.76
C GLY A 776 18.50 -4.73 -26.98
N GLU A 777 19.33 -3.99 -26.24
CA GLU A 777 20.79 -4.05 -26.32
C GLU A 777 21.38 -5.12 -25.38
N PRO A 778 22.61 -5.61 -25.65
CA PRO A 778 23.30 -6.52 -24.74
C PRO A 778 23.50 -5.93 -23.34
N LEU A 779 23.08 -6.68 -22.33
CA LEU A 779 23.21 -6.33 -20.91
C LEU A 779 24.66 -6.50 -20.44
N LEU A 780 25.11 -5.60 -19.58
CA LEU A 780 26.48 -5.54 -19.08
C LEU A 780 26.67 -6.44 -17.84
N TYR A 781 25.66 -6.50 -16.96
CA TYR A 781 25.76 -7.12 -15.64
C TYR A 781 24.66 -8.17 -15.41
N ALA A 782 24.42 -9.03 -16.41
CA ALA A 782 23.59 -10.21 -16.23
C ALA A 782 24.31 -11.27 -15.38
N TRP A 783 23.63 -11.73 -14.32
CA TRP A 783 24.07 -12.84 -13.49
C TRP A 783 23.97 -14.14 -14.29
N ARG A 784 25.09 -14.89 -14.34
CA ARG A 784 25.21 -16.09 -15.17
C ARG A 784 24.96 -17.36 -14.40
#